data_AF-V5TU02-F1
#
_entry.id   AF-V5TU02-F1
#
_cell.length_a   1.000
_cell.length_b   1.000
_cell.length_c   1.000
_cell.angle_alpha   90.00
_cell.angle_beta   90.00
_cell.angle_gamma   90.00
#
_symmetry.space_group_name_H-M   'P 1'
#
loop_
_entity.id
_entity.type
_entity.pdbx_description
1 polymer ?
#
loop_
_entity_poly.entity_id
_entity_poly.type
_entity_poly.pdbx_seq_one_letter_code
_entity_poly.pdbx_strand_id
1 'polypeptide(L)'
;MLNRITVQLPVEGLLFWKLSGREALSEPFMFTLTLLGTDARADRSALLGQPVTVTIPTQALMTPRYLNGKVTRVAVSAVELSGTRYAAYELTVEPDLWPMQRDRNLRIFQGQTVPQIVKTLLGESRVNMEERLSGSYRVWEYCVQYQESSLDFISRLLELEGIAYHFRHEQDRHTLILTDAPGQYEPFPGYETIPYHVTPSGGSTDEEGVSQWALEDSVTPGIYSLDDYDFRKPNAWLFQARQNPLSPQPGSIDVYDWPGRFVEHGHGEFYARIRQERWQVEHRQTQGTATALGIAPGHTFVLRNAPFFGDNGEYLTTVAHYRFEENRYASGPDSNTLHEIRFEVIPADVPYRPAQKTPWPRTYGPQTAKVVGPQGESIWTDKYGRVKVKFHWDRLGKGDDTSSSWVRVSSAWAGQGFGGVQIPRVGDEVVVDFINGDPDRPLITGRVYNEASMPPWALPAAATQMGFLSRSKDGSPDNANALRFEDKAGEEQVWLQAERNLDTHVKNDESHTVYGARSHYVRKNELHRVEENQIQAVKGGTEILTGKGKLDAVVEQYVLASGTKLRLVCGESAIELNANGKINLIGKDFNFFVEGDGYITTGGKLHLNTAGTQPGTTAPGSQHKQDIDAAVQEKFTPGKKSKGAPAPTHAPAKKPAPTPPAKPTPPQPAKPAAPTNQNQDNFSKISPIIFKNEGGYVNDPDDSGGATNKGIAWNTWQKYAKEDLGVEPTLDNLKNITTEQAETIYRKRYWEPSGFNNIKDPKLALMSYDWTITSGGAGKQIQKLLNNEFGQQLATDGKIGPKTIEAMNSVSDSAKLTSRIAEIRKEYYENLVINNPKNGKFLTGWLNRVDRCSQVNFE
;
A
#
# COMPACT_ATOMS: atom_id res chain seq x y z
N MET A 1 -20.65 44.65 58.45
CA MET A 1 -19.91 44.71 57.16
C MET A 1 -19.40 43.34 56.69
N LEU A 2 -19.85 42.20 57.24
CA LEU A 2 -19.19 40.90 57.00
C LEU A 2 -19.63 40.14 55.73
N ASN A 3 -20.75 40.51 55.10
CA ASN A 3 -21.35 39.74 54.00
C ASN A 3 -21.32 40.49 52.65
N ARG A 4 -20.18 41.12 52.29
CA ARG A 4 -20.01 41.79 50.98
C ARG A 4 -18.94 41.08 50.15
N ILE A 5 -19.22 40.83 48.87
CA ILE A 5 -18.19 40.38 47.92
C ILE A 5 -17.08 41.44 47.81
N THR A 6 -15.83 40.99 47.84
CA THR A 6 -14.63 41.83 47.72
C THR A 6 -13.73 41.32 46.59
N VAL A 7 -12.79 42.16 46.16
CA VAL A 7 -11.83 41.83 45.10
C VAL A 7 -10.42 42.17 45.57
N GLN A 8 -9.46 41.28 45.31
CA GLN A 8 -8.03 41.56 45.40
C GLN A 8 -7.45 41.74 43.98
N LEU A 9 -6.68 42.82 43.80
CA LEU A 9 -6.07 43.25 42.55
C LEU A 9 -4.65 43.78 42.80
N PRO A 10 -3.79 43.86 41.76
CA PRO A 10 -2.49 44.54 41.84
C PRO A 10 -2.59 46.06 41.99
N VAL A 11 -3.76 46.66 41.79
CA VAL A 11 -4.02 48.10 41.92
C VAL A 11 -5.08 48.35 43.00
N GLU A 12 -4.83 49.35 43.84
CA GLU A 12 -5.74 49.75 44.91
C GLU A 12 -6.84 50.71 44.40
N GLY A 13 -7.88 50.92 45.22
CA GLY A 13 -8.93 51.92 44.97
C GLY A 13 -10.03 51.51 43.99
N LEU A 14 -10.04 50.26 43.52
CA LEU A 14 -11.15 49.67 42.78
C LEU A 14 -12.04 48.83 43.70
N LEU A 15 -13.36 49.04 43.59
CA LEU A 15 -14.37 48.46 44.46
C LEU A 15 -15.30 47.50 43.70
N PHE A 16 -15.65 46.36 44.28
CA PHE A 16 -16.57 45.40 43.65
C PHE A 16 -17.97 45.99 43.45
N TRP A 17 -18.52 45.86 42.24
CA TRP A 17 -19.94 46.15 41.95
C TRP A 17 -20.65 44.96 41.34
N LYS A 18 -20.11 44.34 40.28
CA LYS A 18 -20.77 43.24 39.57
C LYS A 18 -19.81 42.13 39.16
N LEU A 19 -20.31 40.90 39.17
CA LEU A 19 -19.72 39.78 38.45
C LEU A 19 -20.81 39.07 37.65
N SER A 20 -20.56 38.83 36.37
CA SER A 20 -21.33 37.88 35.56
C SER A 20 -20.38 36.96 34.81
N GLY A 21 -20.76 35.72 34.57
CA GLY A 21 -19.92 34.80 33.81
C GLY A 21 -20.33 33.35 33.95
N ARG A 22 -19.52 32.45 33.38
CA ARG A 22 -19.82 31.03 33.28
C ARG A 22 -18.61 30.17 33.58
N GLU A 23 -18.83 29.11 34.35
CA GLU A 23 -17.97 27.95 34.48
C GLU A 23 -18.71 26.71 33.98
N ALA A 24 -17.97 25.73 33.45
CA ALA A 24 -18.51 24.42 33.11
C ALA A 24 -17.43 23.35 33.18
N LEU A 25 -17.85 22.09 33.36
CA LEU A 25 -16.98 20.94 33.16
C LEU A 25 -16.45 20.91 31.72
N SER A 26 -15.15 20.65 31.62
CA SER A 26 -14.38 20.56 30.38
C SER A 26 -14.34 21.82 29.51
N GLU A 27 -14.60 23.00 30.08
CA GLU A 27 -14.52 24.28 29.37
C GLU A 27 -13.75 25.33 30.19
N PRO A 28 -13.00 26.25 29.55
CA PRO A 28 -12.37 27.36 30.26
C PRO A 28 -13.43 28.33 30.80
N PHE A 29 -13.29 28.76 32.06
CA PHE A 29 -14.19 29.77 32.61
C PHE A 29 -13.98 31.14 31.98
N MET A 30 -15.02 31.97 32.00
CA MET A 30 -14.89 33.38 31.65
C MET A 30 -15.83 34.23 32.51
N PHE A 31 -15.26 35.20 33.21
CA PHE A 31 -15.98 36.16 34.03
C PHE A 31 -15.82 37.58 33.49
N THR A 32 -16.88 38.36 33.59
CA THR A 32 -16.92 39.81 33.41
C THR A 32 -17.12 40.43 34.79
N LEU A 33 -16.08 41.07 35.28
CA LEU A 33 -16.01 41.69 36.60
C LEU A 33 -16.07 43.22 36.45
N THR A 34 -17.15 43.83 36.91
CA THR A 34 -17.31 45.30 36.90
C THR A 34 -16.97 45.88 38.27
N LEU A 35 -15.99 46.78 38.27
CA LEU A 35 -15.48 47.47 39.44
C LEU A 35 -15.67 48.98 39.33
N LEU A 36 -15.85 49.66 40.46
CA LEU A 36 -16.02 51.10 40.54
C LEU A 36 -14.75 51.75 41.09
N GLY A 37 -14.22 52.75 40.38
CA GLY A 37 -13.14 53.62 40.83
C GLY A 37 -13.56 55.09 40.81
N THR A 38 -12.89 55.91 41.62
CA THR A 38 -13.10 57.37 41.66
C THR A 38 -12.33 58.14 40.59
N ASP A 39 -11.34 57.52 39.94
CA ASP A 39 -10.62 58.08 38.79
C ASP A 39 -10.68 57.10 37.61
N ALA A 40 -10.86 57.63 36.39
CA ALA A 40 -10.83 56.89 35.13
C ALA A 40 -9.41 56.70 34.56
N ARG A 41 -8.39 57.24 35.24
CA ARG A 41 -6.98 57.25 34.81
C ARG A 41 -6.11 56.20 35.52
N ALA A 42 -6.68 55.20 36.19
CA ALA A 42 -5.88 54.10 36.71
C ALA A 42 -5.15 53.40 35.55
N ASP A 43 -3.93 52.91 35.80
CA ASP A 43 -3.13 52.27 34.76
C ASP A 43 -3.72 50.90 34.37
N ARG A 44 -4.52 50.91 33.31
CA ARG A 44 -5.12 49.71 32.71
C ARG A 44 -4.07 48.71 32.22
N SER A 45 -2.85 49.14 31.90
CA SER A 45 -1.78 48.23 31.47
C SER A 45 -1.21 47.43 32.65
N ALA A 46 -1.19 48.02 33.86
CA ALA A 46 -0.83 47.33 35.10
C ALA A 46 -1.85 46.28 35.55
N LEU A 47 -3.08 46.29 35.00
CA LEU A 47 -4.09 45.25 35.24
C LEU A 47 -3.94 44.06 34.29
N LEU A 48 -3.51 44.27 33.04
CA LEU A 48 -3.48 43.22 32.01
C LEU A 48 -2.47 42.11 32.33
N GLY A 49 -2.91 40.86 32.21
CA GLY A 49 -2.14 39.65 32.50
C GLY A 49 -1.93 39.36 34.00
N GLN A 50 -2.38 40.24 34.89
CA GLN A 50 -2.25 40.06 36.33
C GLN A 50 -3.37 39.19 36.91
N PRO A 51 -3.12 38.50 38.04
CA PRO A 51 -4.16 37.77 38.74
C PRO A 51 -5.18 38.72 39.39
N VAL A 52 -6.42 38.25 39.48
CA VAL A 52 -7.50 38.83 40.26
C VAL A 52 -8.20 37.72 41.03
N THR A 53 -8.49 37.98 42.31
CA THR A 53 -9.31 37.09 43.14
C THR A 53 -10.56 37.84 43.58
N VAL A 54 -11.72 37.25 43.34
CA VAL A 54 -13.00 37.67 43.94
C VAL A 54 -13.24 36.79 45.16
N THR A 55 -13.38 37.41 46.34
CA THR A 55 -13.69 36.72 47.60
C THR A 55 -15.19 36.87 47.86
N ILE A 56 -15.90 35.74 47.86
CA ILE A 56 -17.34 35.62 48.06
C ILE A 56 -17.58 35.09 49.50
N PRO A 57 -18.19 35.87 50.39
CA PRO A 57 -18.59 35.39 51.72
C PRO A 57 -19.63 34.26 51.59
N THR A 58 -19.53 33.25 52.46
CA THR A 58 -20.50 32.16 52.56
C THR A 58 -21.13 32.14 53.96
N GLN A 59 -22.23 31.39 54.17
CA GLN A 59 -22.83 31.25 55.50
C GLN A 59 -21.86 30.70 56.57
N ALA A 60 -20.92 29.86 56.16
CA ALA A 60 -19.82 29.39 57.02
C ALA A 60 -18.80 30.52 57.26
N LEU A 61 -18.90 31.15 58.44
CA LEU A 61 -18.15 32.34 58.91
C LEU A 61 -16.61 32.32 58.79
N MET A 62 -15.99 31.21 58.38
CA MET A 62 -14.54 31.02 58.29
C MET A 62 -14.05 30.44 56.95
N THR A 63 -14.93 30.17 55.98
CA THR A 63 -14.58 29.50 54.70
C THR A 63 -15.18 30.22 53.49
N PRO A 64 -14.69 31.43 53.14
CA PRO A 64 -15.16 32.13 51.95
C PRO A 64 -14.84 31.34 50.67
N ARG A 65 -15.67 31.51 49.64
CA ARG A 65 -15.42 31.01 48.30
C ARG A 65 -14.55 32.01 47.52
N TYR A 66 -13.65 31.50 46.70
CA TYR A 66 -12.84 32.31 45.78
C TYR A 66 -13.26 32.07 44.33
N LEU A 67 -13.09 33.09 43.49
CA LEU A 67 -12.97 32.97 42.04
C LEU A 67 -11.68 33.69 41.62
N ASN A 68 -10.67 32.93 41.21
CA ASN A 68 -9.35 33.41 40.83
C ASN A 68 -9.12 33.23 39.33
N GLY A 69 -8.51 34.21 38.67
CA GLY A 69 -8.12 34.12 37.27
C GLY A 69 -7.21 35.27 36.85
N LYS A 70 -6.90 35.37 35.56
CA LYS A 70 -6.08 36.46 35.00
C LYS A 70 -6.92 37.43 34.19
N VAL A 71 -6.62 38.73 34.31
CA VAL A 71 -7.29 39.79 33.57
C VAL A 71 -6.77 39.83 32.13
N THR A 72 -7.58 39.43 31.16
CA THR A 72 -7.21 39.37 29.74
C THR A 72 -7.68 40.58 28.93
N ARG A 73 -8.69 41.29 29.44
CA ARG A 73 -9.23 42.52 28.84
C ARG A 73 -9.60 43.52 29.92
N VAL A 74 -9.38 44.81 29.65
CA VAL A 74 -9.83 45.92 30.49
C VAL A 74 -10.56 46.94 29.61
N ALA A 75 -11.84 47.18 29.90
CA ALA A 75 -12.60 48.29 29.36
C ALA A 75 -12.96 49.27 30.49
N VAL A 76 -13.13 50.56 30.16
CA VAL A 76 -13.53 51.59 31.13
C VAL A 76 -14.62 52.45 30.53
N SER A 77 -15.70 52.64 31.28
CA SER A 77 -16.80 53.55 30.96
C SER A 77 -17.09 54.48 32.14
N ALA A 78 -17.89 55.52 31.91
CA ALA A 78 -18.40 56.37 32.98
C ALA A 78 -19.81 55.90 33.34
N VAL A 79 -20.08 55.71 34.63
CA VAL A 79 -21.41 55.40 35.15
C VAL A 79 -21.78 56.43 36.22
N GLU A 80 -23.02 56.89 36.22
CA GLU A 80 -23.55 57.75 37.29
C GLU A 80 -24.41 56.89 38.22
N LEU A 81 -24.02 56.84 39.50
CA LEU A 81 -24.69 56.04 40.52
C LEU A 81 -25.05 56.95 41.69
N SER A 82 -26.34 57.14 41.92
CA SER A 82 -26.89 57.96 43.01
C SER A 82 -26.29 59.38 43.05
N GLY A 83 -26.15 60.03 41.88
CA GLY A 83 -25.61 61.39 41.73
C GLY A 83 -24.08 61.50 41.82
N THR A 84 -23.36 60.38 41.96
CA THR A 84 -21.89 60.34 41.91
C THR A 84 -21.43 59.70 40.61
N ARG A 85 -20.51 60.36 39.89
CA ARG A 85 -19.89 59.81 38.68
C ARG A 85 -18.71 58.92 39.05
N TYR A 86 -18.81 57.63 38.72
CA TYR A 86 -17.74 56.65 38.87
C TYR A 86 -17.13 56.30 37.52
N ALA A 87 -15.88 55.84 37.55
CA ALA A 87 -15.28 55.08 36.46
C ALA A 87 -15.61 53.60 36.67
N ALA A 88 -16.36 52.99 35.75
CA ALA A 88 -16.66 51.57 35.77
C ALA A 88 -15.60 50.83 34.93
N TYR A 89 -14.76 50.04 35.61
CA TYR A 89 -13.76 49.17 35.02
C TYR A 89 -14.39 47.80 34.80
N GLU A 90 -14.52 47.38 33.55
CA GLU A 90 -14.98 46.05 33.18
C GLU A 90 -13.76 45.19 32.80
N LEU A 91 -13.50 44.18 33.63
CA LEU A 91 -12.40 43.24 33.47
C LEU A 91 -12.94 41.93 32.91
N THR A 92 -12.36 41.43 31.82
CA THR A 92 -12.56 40.02 31.41
C THR A 92 -11.50 39.18 32.11
N VAL A 93 -11.94 38.14 32.80
CA VAL A 93 -11.13 37.27 33.65
C VAL A 93 -11.25 35.84 33.16
N GLU A 94 -10.12 35.21 32.84
CA GLU A 94 -10.03 33.89 32.20
C GLU A 94 -8.95 33.04 32.90
N PRO A 95 -8.97 31.70 32.75
CA PRO A 95 -7.98 30.81 33.35
C PRO A 95 -6.60 30.94 32.73
N ASP A 96 -5.62 30.33 33.38
CA ASP A 96 -4.24 30.17 32.90
C ASP A 96 -4.13 29.35 31.60
N LEU A 97 -5.22 28.74 31.13
CA LEU A 97 -5.34 28.17 29.77
C LEU A 97 -5.37 29.24 28.67
N TRP A 98 -5.65 30.51 28.95
CA TRP A 98 -5.84 31.55 27.94
C TRP A 98 -4.67 31.69 26.93
N PRO A 99 -3.38 31.64 27.31
CA PRO A 99 -2.29 31.67 26.34
C PRO A 99 -2.35 30.50 25.35
N MET A 100 -2.85 29.33 25.77
CA MET A 100 -3.03 28.13 24.94
C MET A 100 -4.22 28.25 23.97
N GLN A 101 -5.10 29.24 24.13
CA GLN A 101 -6.13 29.60 23.14
C GLN A 101 -5.57 30.53 22.05
N ARG A 102 -4.42 31.17 22.30
CA ARG A 102 -3.84 32.23 21.46
C ARG A 102 -2.60 31.76 20.69
N ASP A 103 -2.05 30.60 21.02
CA ASP A 103 -0.98 29.97 20.27
C ASP A 103 -1.52 29.12 19.10
N ARG A 104 -0.60 28.66 18.26
CA ARG A 104 -0.88 27.72 17.18
C ARG A 104 0.40 26.95 16.89
N ASN A 105 0.36 25.62 16.90
CA ASN A 105 1.57 24.82 16.85
C ASN A 105 1.52 23.61 15.90
N LEU A 106 2.72 23.07 15.69
CA LEU A 106 3.02 21.91 14.85
C LEU A 106 4.06 21.08 15.62
N ARG A 107 3.63 19.99 16.25
CA ARG A 107 4.44 19.17 17.16
C ARG A 107 4.09 17.69 17.05
N ILE A 108 5.07 16.83 17.25
CA ILE A 108 4.92 15.37 17.25
C ILE A 108 5.19 14.85 18.68
N PHE A 109 4.26 14.05 19.20
CA PHE A 109 4.38 13.31 20.45
C PHE A 109 4.44 11.81 20.17
N GLN A 110 5.33 11.10 20.85
CA GLN A 110 5.57 9.67 20.63
C GLN A 110 5.81 8.97 21.97
N GLY A 111 5.32 7.74 22.10
CA GLY A 111 5.56 6.89 23.26
C GLY A 111 4.97 7.44 24.56
N GLN A 112 3.90 8.24 24.49
CA GLN A 112 3.29 8.92 25.63
C GLN A 112 1.78 8.65 25.72
N THR A 113 1.23 8.73 26.91
CA THR A 113 -0.23 8.73 27.14
C THR A 113 -0.79 10.15 27.01
N VAL A 114 -2.10 10.29 26.79
CA VAL A 114 -2.75 11.62 26.75
C VAL A 114 -2.52 12.44 28.02
N PRO A 115 -2.69 11.90 29.25
CA PRO A 115 -2.34 12.65 30.47
C PRO A 115 -0.89 13.17 30.49
N GLN A 116 0.08 12.41 29.98
CA GLN A 116 1.48 12.86 29.89
C GLN A 116 1.62 14.04 28.91
N ILE A 117 1.01 13.95 27.73
CA ILE A 117 1.01 15.02 26.72
C ILE A 117 0.36 16.30 27.29
N VAL A 118 -0.81 16.16 27.91
CA VAL A 118 -1.56 17.26 28.54
C VAL A 118 -0.72 17.92 29.64
N LYS A 119 -0.13 17.12 30.54
CA LYS A 119 0.74 17.59 31.62
C LYS A 119 1.95 18.36 31.11
N THR A 120 2.58 17.91 30.01
CA THR A 120 3.69 18.63 29.37
C THR A 120 3.26 20.02 28.90
N LEU A 121 2.14 20.12 28.18
CA LEU A 121 1.66 21.39 27.61
C LEU A 121 1.11 22.37 28.66
N LEU A 122 0.42 21.87 29.68
CA LEU A 122 -0.02 22.64 30.83
C LEU A 122 1.19 23.16 31.63
N GLY A 123 2.22 22.33 31.82
CA GLY A 123 3.47 22.71 32.47
C GLY A 123 4.27 23.78 31.71
N GLU A 124 4.40 23.64 30.39
CA GLU A 124 4.99 24.69 29.52
C GLU A 124 4.26 26.03 29.66
N SER A 125 2.94 25.98 29.81
CA SER A 125 2.06 27.16 29.95
C SER A 125 1.92 27.67 31.39
N ARG A 126 2.57 27.00 32.36
CA ARG A 126 2.52 27.28 33.81
C ARG A 126 1.13 27.18 34.44
N VAL A 127 0.28 26.29 33.93
CA VAL A 127 -1.05 26.02 34.48
C VAL A 127 -0.91 25.08 35.67
N ASN A 128 -1.46 25.45 36.83
CA ASN A 128 -1.51 24.54 37.98
C ASN A 128 -2.47 23.39 37.70
N MET A 129 -2.07 22.16 38.02
CA MET A 129 -2.79 20.95 37.63
C MET A 129 -2.79 19.90 38.74
N GLU A 130 -3.91 19.21 38.93
CA GLU A 130 -4.06 18.01 39.77
C GLU A 130 -4.68 16.88 38.93
N GLU A 131 -4.17 15.65 39.08
CA GLU A 131 -4.69 14.46 38.38
C GLU A 131 -5.46 13.59 39.37
N ARG A 132 -6.79 13.48 39.18
CA ARG A 132 -7.68 12.56 39.91
C ARG A 132 -8.25 11.53 38.94
N LEU A 133 -7.34 10.79 38.30
CA LEU A 133 -7.65 9.79 37.28
C LEU A 133 -7.59 8.38 37.86
N SER A 134 -8.57 7.55 37.52
CA SER A 134 -8.71 6.17 37.99
C SER A 134 -8.49 5.13 36.89
N GLY A 135 -8.62 5.53 35.63
CA GLY A 135 -8.43 4.70 34.44
C GLY A 135 -6.97 4.52 34.02
N SER A 136 -6.76 3.53 33.15
CA SER A 136 -5.48 3.30 32.47
C SER A 136 -5.59 3.74 31.00
N TYR A 137 -4.72 4.64 30.58
CA TYR A 137 -4.74 5.21 29.23
C TYR A 137 -3.68 4.58 28.34
N ARG A 138 -3.99 4.49 27.04
CA ARG A 138 -3.08 3.91 26.06
C ARG A 138 -1.85 4.78 25.83
N VAL A 139 -0.74 4.12 25.48
CA VAL A 139 0.44 4.78 24.94
C VAL A 139 0.24 5.00 23.44
N TRP A 140 0.33 6.25 22.99
CA TRP A 140 0.26 6.61 21.58
C TRP A 140 1.64 6.44 20.94
N GLU A 141 1.75 5.57 19.92
CA GLU A 141 2.97 5.38 19.11
C GLU A 141 3.35 6.68 18.39
N TYR A 142 2.34 7.44 17.96
CA TYR A 142 2.44 8.69 17.23
C TYR A 142 1.16 9.52 17.43
N CYS A 143 1.30 10.79 17.82
CA CYS A 143 0.20 11.75 17.94
C CYS A 143 0.71 13.16 17.59
N VAL A 144 -0.01 13.88 16.74
CA VAL A 144 0.44 15.15 16.15
C VAL A 144 -0.50 16.28 16.54
N GLN A 145 0.07 17.35 17.08
CA GLN A 145 -0.58 18.66 17.13
C GLN A 145 -0.39 19.31 15.75
N TYR A 146 -1.46 19.55 15.00
CA TYR A 146 -1.37 19.97 13.59
C TYR A 146 -2.17 21.24 13.28
N GLN A 147 -1.48 22.38 13.22
CA GLN A 147 -2.04 23.70 12.88
C GLN A 147 -3.23 24.12 13.74
N GLU A 148 -3.26 23.68 15.00
CA GLU A 148 -4.31 23.94 15.99
C GLU A 148 -3.71 24.66 17.20
N SER A 149 -4.54 25.26 18.06
CA SER A 149 -4.06 25.83 19.32
C SER A 149 -3.68 24.72 20.31
N SER A 150 -2.90 25.04 21.33
CA SER A 150 -2.56 24.07 22.36
C SER A 150 -3.74 23.72 23.26
N LEU A 151 -4.75 24.61 23.38
CA LEU A 151 -6.01 24.26 24.04
C LEU A 151 -6.83 23.28 23.19
N ASP A 152 -7.00 23.54 21.89
CA ASP A 152 -7.76 22.63 21.00
C ASP A 152 -7.14 21.23 21.02
N PHE A 153 -5.81 21.15 20.93
CA PHE A 153 -5.07 19.90 20.96
C PHE A 153 -5.31 19.09 22.24
N ILE A 154 -5.22 19.70 23.44
CA ILE A 154 -5.54 18.96 24.67
C ILE A 154 -7.03 18.65 24.75
N SER A 155 -7.91 19.54 24.30
CA SER A 155 -9.36 19.39 24.42
C SER A 155 -9.85 18.19 23.61
N ARG A 156 -9.48 18.06 22.33
CA ARG A 156 -9.85 16.90 21.50
C ARG A 156 -9.30 15.57 22.02
N LEU A 157 -8.16 15.59 22.73
CA LEU A 157 -7.58 14.39 23.33
C LEU A 157 -8.29 13.99 24.63
N LEU A 158 -8.62 14.96 25.48
CA LEU A 158 -9.45 14.75 26.67
C LEU A 158 -10.88 14.27 26.28
N GLU A 159 -11.45 14.85 25.21
CA GLU A 159 -12.73 14.43 24.58
C GLU A 159 -12.71 13.01 24.00
N LEU A 160 -11.55 12.53 23.56
CA LEU A 160 -11.38 11.17 23.04
C LEU A 160 -11.21 10.16 24.19
N GLU A 161 -10.34 10.45 25.15
CA GLU A 161 -10.04 9.55 26.27
C GLU A 161 -11.10 9.64 27.41
N GLY A 162 -12.13 10.48 27.25
CA GLY A 162 -13.26 10.60 28.20
C GLY A 162 -12.92 11.36 29.49
N ILE A 163 -11.83 12.11 29.49
CA ILE A 163 -11.32 12.84 30.65
C ILE A 163 -12.01 14.20 30.74
N ALA A 164 -12.57 14.52 31.89
CA ALA A 164 -13.14 15.82 32.20
C ALA A 164 -12.13 16.70 32.93
N TYR A 165 -12.38 18.01 32.95
CA TYR A 165 -11.65 18.93 33.82
C TYR A 165 -12.53 20.00 34.44
N HIS A 166 -12.11 20.55 35.57
CA HIS A 166 -12.73 21.71 36.21
C HIS A 166 -11.67 22.53 36.95
N PHE A 167 -12.08 23.67 37.51
CA PHE A 167 -11.17 24.55 38.26
C PHE A 167 -11.52 24.59 39.74
N ARG A 168 -10.55 24.25 40.58
CA ARG A 168 -10.60 24.56 42.02
C ARG A 168 -9.97 25.92 42.24
N HIS A 169 -10.76 26.87 42.73
CA HIS A 169 -10.32 28.23 43.02
C HIS A 169 -9.85 28.38 44.46
N GLU A 170 -8.69 28.96 44.65
CA GLU A 170 -8.06 29.24 45.93
C GLU A 170 -7.77 30.76 46.02
N GLN A 171 -7.28 31.25 47.17
CA GLN A 171 -7.14 32.69 47.40
C GLN A 171 -6.13 33.36 46.45
N ASP A 172 -5.05 32.66 46.10
CA ASP A 172 -3.91 33.16 45.33
C ASP A 172 -3.77 32.53 43.92
N ARG A 173 -4.52 31.46 43.65
CA ARG A 173 -4.42 30.65 42.41
C ARG A 173 -5.72 29.95 42.07
N HIS A 174 -5.76 29.36 40.88
CA HIS A 174 -6.72 28.33 40.50
C HIS A 174 -5.95 27.11 39.98
N THR A 175 -6.50 25.92 40.21
CA THR A 175 -5.90 24.63 39.84
C THR A 175 -6.86 23.86 38.94
N LEU A 176 -6.38 23.41 37.78
CA LEU A 176 -7.13 22.57 36.85
C LEU A 176 -7.09 21.11 37.35
N ILE A 177 -8.24 20.56 37.68
CA ILE A 177 -8.39 19.19 38.19
C ILE A 177 -8.86 18.30 37.03
N LEU A 178 -8.08 17.27 36.66
CA LEU A 178 -8.53 16.23 35.72
C LEU A 178 -9.28 15.12 36.45
N THR A 179 -10.43 14.69 35.93
CA THR A 179 -11.30 13.64 36.49
C THR A 179 -11.82 12.68 35.41
N ASP A 180 -12.02 11.41 35.75
CA ASP A 180 -12.55 10.39 34.82
C ASP A 180 -13.64 9.47 35.41
N ALA A 181 -14.00 9.64 36.68
CA ALA A 181 -14.99 8.79 37.36
C ALA A 181 -15.82 9.60 38.38
N PRO A 182 -17.09 9.20 38.62
CA PRO A 182 -17.96 9.81 39.63
C PRO A 182 -17.32 10.05 41.00
N GLY A 183 -16.65 9.03 41.56
CA GLY A 183 -16.07 9.09 42.91
C GLY A 183 -14.81 9.95 43.07
N GLN A 184 -14.51 10.84 42.12
CA GLN A 184 -13.38 11.79 42.15
C GLN A 184 -13.82 13.23 42.42
N TYR A 185 -15.14 13.49 42.34
CA TYR A 185 -15.76 14.76 42.71
C TYR A 185 -16.05 14.80 44.22
N GLU A 186 -15.92 15.96 44.82
CA GLU A 186 -16.14 16.20 46.25
C GLU A 186 -17.16 17.32 46.42
N PRO A 187 -17.97 17.34 47.50
CA PRO A 187 -18.88 18.44 47.74
C PRO A 187 -18.13 19.73 48.08
N PHE A 188 -18.72 20.88 47.75
CA PHE A 188 -18.15 22.16 48.16
C PHE A 188 -18.29 22.31 49.69
N PRO A 189 -17.21 22.59 50.44
CA PRO A 189 -17.26 22.61 51.91
C PRO A 189 -18.32 23.56 52.48
N GLY A 190 -19.18 23.05 53.37
CA GLY A 190 -20.31 23.77 53.94
C GLY A 190 -21.57 23.81 53.06
N TYR A 191 -21.54 23.18 51.88
CA TYR A 191 -22.66 23.07 50.94
C TYR A 191 -22.92 21.59 50.55
N GLU A 192 -22.55 20.64 51.41
CA GLU A 192 -22.76 19.19 51.20
C GLU A 192 -24.25 18.83 51.07
N THR A 193 -25.13 19.68 51.59
CA THR A 193 -26.59 19.56 51.44
C THR A 193 -27.18 20.95 51.21
N ILE A 194 -27.97 21.10 50.14
CA ILE A 194 -28.62 22.36 49.77
C ILE A 194 -30.14 22.15 49.80
N PRO A 195 -30.91 22.94 50.56
CA PRO A 195 -32.36 22.86 50.54
C PRO A 195 -32.95 23.54 49.30
N TYR A 196 -34.04 22.99 48.77
CA TYR A 196 -34.96 23.71 47.93
C TYR A 196 -35.93 24.52 48.80
N HIS A 197 -35.97 25.83 48.59
CA HIS A 197 -36.85 26.75 49.31
C HIS A 197 -38.15 26.95 48.53
N VAL A 198 -39.21 26.33 49.02
CA VAL A 198 -40.58 26.66 48.59
C VAL A 198 -40.93 28.03 49.15
N THR A 199 -41.44 28.94 48.32
CA THR A 199 -42.00 30.23 48.74
C THR A 199 -43.52 30.28 48.51
N PRO A 200 -44.34 29.64 49.37
CA PRO A 200 -45.79 29.74 49.25
C PRO A 200 -46.22 31.21 49.33
N SER A 201 -47.11 31.63 48.44
CA SER A 201 -47.67 32.98 48.42
C SER A 201 -46.72 34.13 48.03
N GLY A 202 -45.50 33.84 47.52
CA GLY A 202 -44.60 34.88 46.99
C GLY A 202 -43.82 35.68 48.04
N GLY A 203 -43.59 35.11 49.22
CA GLY A 203 -42.63 35.66 50.19
C GLY A 203 -41.16 35.47 49.76
N SER A 204 -40.25 36.24 50.34
CA SER A 204 -38.81 36.05 50.24
C SER A 204 -38.26 35.23 51.42
N THR A 205 -37.14 34.54 51.21
CA THR A 205 -36.33 33.93 52.29
C THR A 205 -34.95 34.59 52.32
N ASP A 206 -34.39 34.74 53.52
CA ASP A 206 -33.02 35.22 53.73
C ASP A 206 -32.00 34.05 53.78
N GLU A 207 -32.48 32.80 53.70
CA GLU A 207 -31.63 31.60 53.67
C GLU A 207 -31.14 31.27 52.25
N GLU A 208 -29.89 30.79 52.14
CA GLU A 208 -29.35 30.26 50.90
C GLU A 208 -30.01 28.91 50.52
N GLY A 209 -30.27 28.70 49.23
CA GLY A 209 -30.83 27.44 48.72
C GLY A 209 -31.18 27.48 47.23
N VAL A 210 -31.82 26.43 46.75
CA VAL A 210 -32.37 26.34 45.38
C VAL A 210 -33.80 26.90 45.37
N SER A 211 -34.14 27.72 44.38
CA SER A 211 -35.46 28.36 44.23
C SER A 211 -36.20 27.98 42.95
N GLN A 212 -35.50 27.40 41.97
CA GLN A 212 -36.08 26.83 40.75
C GLN A 212 -35.38 25.53 40.41
N TRP A 213 -36.15 24.56 39.91
CA TRP A 213 -35.68 23.22 39.54
C TRP A 213 -36.52 22.71 38.37
N ALA A 214 -35.87 22.31 37.28
CA ALA A 214 -36.50 21.89 36.04
C ALA A 214 -35.75 20.70 35.43
N LEU A 215 -36.43 19.56 35.36
CA LEU A 215 -35.94 18.33 34.73
C LEU A 215 -36.00 18.43 33.20
N GLU A 216 -34.97 17.94 32.51
CA GLU A 216 -34.91 17.86 31.05
C GLU A 216 -34.40 16.47 30.64
N ASP A 217 -35.27 15.68 30.02
CA ASP A 217 -34.93 14.38 29.42
C ASP A 217 -34.86 14.51 27.89
N SER A 218 -33.82 13.94 27.27
CA SER A 218 -33.62 13.99 25.81
C SER A 218 -33.48 12.60 25.17
N VAL A 219 -33.92 12.46 23.91
CA VAL A 219 -33.77 11.20 23.15
C VAL A 219 -32.37 11.12 22.56
N THR A 220 -31.56 10.19 23.06
CA THR A 220 -30.23 9.89 22.50
C THR A 220 -30.22 8.59 21.70
N PRO A 221 -29.26 8.41 20.76
CA PRO A 221 -29.17 7.21 19.95
C PRO A 221 -29.06 5.91 20.76
N GLY A 222 -29.54 4.81 20.16
CA GLY A 222 -29.65 3.49 20.79
C GLY A 222 -28.40 2.62 20.69
N ILE A 223 -27.56 2.81 19.66
CA ILE A 223 -26.28 2.09 19.49
C ILE A 223 -25.20 3.07 19.01
N TYR A 224 -24.04 3.01 19.64
CA TYR A 224 -22.80 3.56 19.09
C TYR A 224 -21.93 2.43 18.55
N SER A 225 -21.34 2.62 17.38
CA SER A 225 -20.43 1.66 16.76
C SER A 225 -19.28 2.36 16.04
N LEU A 226 -18.14 1.69 15.96
CA LEU A 226 -16.93 2.20 15.31
C LEU A 226 -16.03 1.04 14.86
N ASP A 227 -15.21 1.30 13.84
CA ASP A 227 -14.23 0.33 13.33
C ASP A 227 -12.93 1.05 12.91
N ASP A 228 -11.86 0.27 12.71
CA ASP A 228 -10.57 0.77 12.24
C ASP A 228 -9.78 -0.34 11.50
N TYR A 229 -8.58 -0.03 11.00
CA TYR A 229 -7.73 -0.98 10.28
C TYR A 229 -6.27 -0.93 10.74
N ASP A 230 -5.76 -2.05 11.25
CA ASP A 230 -4.33 -2.26 11.48
C ASP A 230 -3.72 -3.19 10.41
N PHE A 231 -2.82 -2.63 9.59
CA PHE A 231 -2.08 -3.38 8.56
C PHE A 231 -1.20 -4.51 9.13
N ARG A 232 -0.86 -4.48 10.43
CA ARG A 232 -0.12 -5.53 11.13
C ARG A 232 -1.01 -6.75 11.43
N LYS A 233 -2.34 -6.56 11.43
CA LYS A 233 -3.38 -7.57 11.70
C LYS A 233 -4.52 -7.42 10.67
N PRO A 234 -4.26 -7.55 9.35
CA PRO A 234 -5.14 -7.04 8.30
C PRO A 234 -6.50 -7.75 8.18
N ASN A 235 -6.68 -8.90 8.85
CA ASN A 235 -7.92 -9.67 8.90
C ASN A 235 -8.57 -9.65 10.31
N ALA A 236 -8.08 -8.82 11.24
CA ALA A 236 -8.64 -8.74 12.58
C ALA A 236 -9.98 -7.99 12.54
N TRP A 237 -10.98 -8.55 13.22
CA TRP A 237 -12.26 -7.89 13.43
C TRP A 237 -12.10 -6.82 14.53
N LEU A 238 -11.92 -5.57 14.11
CA LEU A 238 -11.74 -4.41 15.00
C LEU A 238 -13.05 -3.70 15.34
N PHE A 239 -14.15 -3.98 14.62
CA PHE A 239 -15.47 -3.41 14.87
C PHE A 239 -15.91 -3.59 16.32
N GLN A 240 -16.42 -2.50 16.90
CA GLN A 240 -16.94 -2.42 18.25
C GLN A 240 -18.31 -1.75 18.24
N ALA A 241 -19.20 -2.21 19.11
CA ALA A 241 -20.52 -1.61 19.30
C ALA A 241 -20.93 -1.65 20.78
N ARG A 242 -21.63 -0.60 21.23
CA ARG A 242 -22.22 -0.49 22.56
C ARG A 242 -23.65 0.03 22.46
N GLN A 243 -24.58 -0.71 23.07
CA GLN A 243 -25.97 -0.29 23.23
C GLN A 243 -26.10 0.77 24.32
N ASN A 244 -26.97 1.74 24.09
CA ASN A 244 -27.38 2.73 25.07
C ASN A 244 -28.70 2.30 25.72
N PRO A 245 -28.70 1.81 26.98
CA PRO A 245 -29.89 1.28 27.63
C PRO A 245 -30.92 2.35 28.01
N LEU A 246 -30.54 3.64 27.96
CA LEU A 246 -31.41 4.76 28.30
C LEU A 246 -32.23 5.28 27.10
N SER A 247 -31.91 4.86 25.87
CA SER A 247 -32.69 5.26 24.70
C SER A 247 -34.10 4.63 24.75
N PRO A 248 -35.20 5.38 24.50
CA PRO A 248 -36.57 4.86 24.63
C PRO A 248 -36.91 3.66 23.73
N GLN A 249 -36.16 3.48 22.63
CA GLN A 249 -36.17 2.28 21.79
C GLN A 249 -34.71 1.90 21.48
N PRO A 250 -34.05 1.09 22.33
CA PRO A 250 -32.65 0.71 22.11
C PRO A 250 -32.47 0.02 20.75
N GLY A 251 -31.56 0.54 19.92
CA GLY A 251 -31.28 0.04 18.57
C GLY A 251 -32.24 0.47 17.45
N SER A 252 -33.06 1.51 17.64
CA SER A 252 -33.81 2.13 16.53
C SER A 252 -33.06 3.27 15.83
N ILE A 253 -32.04 3.83 16.49
CA ILE A 253 -31.18 4.91 15.99
C ILE A 253 -29.73 4.52 16.26
N ASP A 254 -28.98 4.26 15.19
CA ASP A 254 -27.60 3.79 15.27
C ASP A 254 -26.63 4.85 14.74
N VAL A 255 -25.50 5.01 15.42
CA VAL A 255 -24.36 5.85 14.97
C VAL A 255 -23.18 4.95 14.66
N TYR A 256 -22.52 5.19 13.53
CA TYR A 256 -21.32 4.48 13.09
C TYR A 256 -20.23 5.48 12.69
N ASP A 257 -19.07 5.41 13.36
CA ASP A 257 -17.92 6.28 13.10
C ASP A 257 -16.73 5.53 12.48
N TRP A 258 -16.09 6.18 11.49
CA TRP A 258 -14.85 5.72 10.87
C TRP A 258 -13.90 6.89 10.52
N PRO A 259 -12.59 6.79 10.80
CA PRO A 259 -11.92 5.72 11.55
C PRO A 259 -12.08 5.92 13.07
N GLY A 260 -12.18 4.82 13.82
CA GLY A 260 -12.33 4.85 15.28
C GLY A 260 -11.11 5.31 16.08
N ARG A 261 -9.95 5.52 15.43
CA ARG A 261 -8.68 5.98 16.00
C ARG A 261 -8.00 4.94 16.91
N PHE A 262 -8.09 3.65 16.61
CA PHE A 262 -7.44 2.59 17.40
C PHE A 262 -6.87 1.44 16.56
N VAL A 263 -6.06 0.60 17.20
CA VAL A 263 -5.38 -0.57 16.60
C VAL A 263 -5.44 -1.84 17.48
N GLU A 264 -6.02 -1.72 18.68
CA GLU A 264 -6.24 -2.82 19.63
C GLU A 264 -7.70 -2.84 20.05
N HIS A 265 -8.27 -4.04 20.15
CA HIS A 265 -9.70 -4.28 20.42
C HIS A 265 -10.19 -3.56 21.69
N GLY A 266 -9.44 -3.66 22.79
CA GLY A 266 -9.79 -3.02 24.07
C GLY A 266 -9.80 -1.49 24.04
N HIS A 267 -9.05 -0.84 23.13
CA HIS A 267 -9.13 0.61 22.93
C HIS A 267 -10.43 0.98 22.18
N GLY A 268 -10.83 0.19 21.19
CA GLY A 268 -12.12 0.39 20.51
C GLY A 268 -13.30 0.20 21.46
N GLU A 269 -13.26 -0.83 22.31
CA GLU A 269 -14.29 -1.09 23.33
C GLU A 269 -14.39 0.08 24.32
N PHE A 270 -13.23 0.61 24.75
CA PHE A 270 -13.13 1.78 25.60
C PHE A 270 -13.79 3.01 24.95
N TYR A 271 -13.43 3.37 23.71
CA TYR A 271 -14.04 4.52 23.03
C TYR A 271 -15.53 4.34 22.73
N ALA A 272 -15.97 3.11 22.41
CA ALA A 272 -17.40 2.82 22.28
C ALA A 272 -18.16 3.12 23.58
N ARG A 273 -17.57 2.76 24.72
CA ARG A 273 -18.13 3.04 26.04
C ARG A 273 -18.13 4.53 26.36
N ILE A 274 -17.02 5.26 26.16
CA ILE A 274 -16.95 6.72 26.39
C ILE A 274 -18.03 7.47 25.60
N ARG A 275 -18.30 7.07 24.36
CA ARG A 275 -19.31 7.67 23.50
C ARG A 275 -20.74 7.36 23.96
N GLN A 276 -20.99 6.12 24.36
CA GLN A 276 -22.27 5.73 24.97
C GLN A 276 -22.52 6.41 26.32
N GLU A 277 -21.51 6.50 27.19
CA GLU A 277 -21.58 7.22 28.47
C GLU A 277 -21.86 8.71 28.26
N ARG A 278 -21.31 9.34 27.21
CA ARG A 278 -21.63 10.74 26.88
C ARG A 278 -23.12 10.96 26.58
N TRP A 279 -23.79 10.00 25.94
CA TRP A 279 -25.25 10.08 25.74
C TRP A 279 -26.05 9.93 27.03
N GLN A 280 -25.51 9.31 28.09
CA GLN A 280 -26.19 9.28 29.39
C GLN A 280 -26.24 10.68 30.04
N VAL A 281 -25.17 11.47 29.86
CA VAL A 281 -25.05 12.87 30.29
C VAL A 281 -25.96 13.82 29.50
N GLU A 282 -26.30 13.46 28.25
CA GLU A 282 -27.24 14.21 27.42
C GLU A 282 -28.69 13.79 27.67
N HIS A 283 -28.92 12.50 27.98
CA HIS A 283 -30.25 11.95 28.22
C HIS A 283 -30.95 12.53 29.45
N ARG A 284 -30.21 12.85 30.53
CA ARG A 284 -30.74 13.43 31.77
C ARG A 284 -29.96 14.67 32.15
N GLN A 285 -30.59 15.83 32.05
CA GLN A 285 -30.06 17.09 32.57
C GLN A 285 -31.10 17.72 33.50
N THR A 286 -30.63 18.55 34.42
CA THR A 286 -31.53 19.26 35.32
C THR A 286 -31.01 20.66 35.53
N GLN A 287 -31.85 21.64 35.25
CA GLN A 287 -31.53 23.05 35.34
C GLN A 287 -32.10 23.62 36.63
N GLY A 288 -31.38 24.54 37.28
CA GLY A 288 -31.86 25.19 38.49
C GLY A 288 -31.38 26.62 38.65
N THR A 289 -32.03 27.34 39.56
CA THR A 289 -31.63 28.67 40.03
C THR A 289 -31.49 28.61 41.54
N ALA A 290 -30.42 29.17 42.08
CA ALA A 290 -30.11 29.18 43.50
C ALA A 290 -29.47 30.49 43.97
N THR A 291 -29.59 30.74 45.27
CA THR A 291 -28.81 31.71 46.04
C THR A 291 -27.60 31.06 46.74
N ALA A 292 -27.56 29.72 46.80
CA ALA A 292 -26.50 28.95 47.46
C ALA A 292 -25.12 29.13 46.80
N LEU A 293 -24.22 29.83 47.49
CA LEU A 293 -22.95 30.31 46.93
C LEU A 293 -21.89 29.22 46.72
N GLY A 294 -22.11 28.01 47.24
CA GLY A 294 -21.24 26.85 47.01
C GLY A 294 -21.46 26.10 45.68
N ILE A 295 -22.50 26.41 44.90
CA ILE A 295 -22.74 25.73 43.62
C ILE A 295 -21.64 26.09 42.61
N ALA A 296 -20.82 25.10 42.25
CA ALA A 296 -19.63 25.24 41.42
C ALA A 296 -19.40 23.95 40.59
N PRO A 297 -19.03 24.04 39.30
CA PRO A 297 -18.78 22.84 38.50
C PRO A 297 -17.69 21.95 39.10
N GLY A 298 -17.86 20.63 38.95
CA GLY A 298 -16.95 19.64 39.55
C GLY A 298 -17.18 19.36 41.03
N HIS A 299 -18.20 19.97 41.65
CA HIS A 299 -18.61 19.67 43.02
C HIS A 299 -19.97 18.99 43.06
N THR A 300 -20.14 18.05 43.99
CA THR A 300 -21.45 17.43 44.28
C THR A 300 -22.21 18.15 45.38
N PHE A 301 -23.52 17.95 45.45
CA PHE A 301 -24.33 18.31 46.62
C PHE A 301 -25.56 17.42 46.71
N VAL A 302 -26.09 17.24 47.93
CA VAL A 302 -27.37 16.56 48.16
C VAL A 302 -28.51 17.59 48.13
N LEU A 303 -29.44 17.47 47.19
CA LEU A 303 -30.67 18.27 47.17
C LEU A 303 -31.66 17.72 48.21
N ARG A 304 -32.25 18.60 49.02
CA ARG A 304 -33.35 18.27 49.94
C ARG A 304 -34.56 19.15 49.73
N ASN A 305 -35.73 18.65 50.11
CA ASN A 305 -37.04 19.30 49.96
C ASN A 305 -37.39 19.62 48.48
N ALA A 306 -36.82 18.87 47.53
CA ALA A 306 -37.04 19.07 46.10
C ALA A 306 -38.54 19.13 45.74
N PRO A 307 -38.95 19.94 44.75
CA PRO A 307 -40.36 20.16 44.44
C PRO A 307 -41.08 18.88 43.98
N PHE A 308 -40.33 17.92 43.42
CA PHE A 308 -40.77 16.55 43.21
C PHE A 308 -39.99 15.63 44.15
N PHE A 309 -40.69 14.78 44.90
CA PHE A 309 -40.05 13.96 45.95
C PHE A 309 -38.97 13.01 45.40
N GLY A 310 -39.12 12.54 44.17
CA GLY A 310 -38.13 11.68 43.49
C GLY A 310 -36.78 12.35 43.19
N ASP A 311 -36.72 13.68 43.23
CA ASP A 311 -35.52 14.47 42.90
C ASP A 311 -34.65 14.77 44.15
N ASN A 312 -34.96 14.18 45.30
CA ASN A 312 -34.09 14.26 46.47
C ASN A 312 -32.95 13.25 46.30
N GLY A 313 -31.76 13.73 45.98
CA GLY A 313 -30.61 12.89 45.63
C GLY A 313 -29.30 13.68 45.61
N GLU A 314 -28.20 13.01 45.26
CA GLU A 314 -26.90 13.64 45.06
C GLU A 314 -26.70 14.00 43.59
N TYR A 315 -26.24 15.23 43.34
CA TYR A 315 -26.09 15.80 42.00
C TYR A 315 -24.69 16.37 41.80
N LEU A 316 -24.12 16.14 40.62
CA LEU A 316 -22.87 16.77 40.17
C LEU A 316 -23.18 18.03 39.38
N THR A 317 -22.62 19.16 39.79
CA THR A 317 -22.73 20.43 39.03
C THR A 317 -21.89 20.34 37.76
N THR A 318 -22.53 20.49 36.60
CA THR A 318 -21.88 20.45 35.29
C THR A 318 -21.62 21.85 34.71
N VAL A 319 -22.51 22.81 34.98
CA VAL A 319 -22.42 24.21 34.52
C VAL A 319 -22.89 25.13 35.64
N ALA A 320 -22.27 26.30 35.78
CA ALA A 320 -22.76 27.39 36.61
C ALA A 320 -22.58 28.74 35.93
N HIS A 321 -23.66 29.54 35.93
CA HIS A 321 -23.73 30.90 35.46
C HIS A 321 -23.94 31.82 36.67
N TYR A 322 -22.97 32.68 36.96
CA TYR A 322 -23.03 33.60 38.09
C TYR A 322 -23.60 34.94 37.65
N ARG A 323 -24.43 35.54 38.52
CA ARG A 323 -24.93 36.91 38.40
C ARG A 323 -24.96 37.54 39.79
N PHE A 324 -23.87 38.20 40.14
CA PHE A 324 -23.66 38.85 41.44
C PHE A 324 -23.64 40.37 41.27
N GLU A 325 -24.44 41.10 42.05
CA GLU A 325 -24.41 42.56 42.16
C GLU A 325 -24.45 42.97 43.64
N GLU A 326 -23.51 43.79 44.05
CA GLU A 326 -23.46 44.37 45.39
C GLU A 326 -24.11 45.76 45.42
N ASN A 327 -24.71 46.12 46.56
CA ASN A 327 -25.38 47.40 46.70
C ASN A 327 -24.40 48.58 46.55
N ARG A 328 -24.90 49.74 46.12
CA ARG A 328 -24.05 50.91 45.84
C ARG A 328 -23.35 51.39 47.13
N TYR A 329 -22.11 51.88 47.02
CA TYR A 329 -21.34 52.48 48.12
C TYR A 329 -21.89 53.84 48.62
N ALA A 330 -23.20 54.06 48.50
CA ALA A 330 -23.90 55.28 48.86
C ALA A 330 -25.21 54.92 49.58
N SER A 331 -25.52 55.63 50.66
CA SER A 331 -26.77 55.42 51.41
C SER A 331 -27.97 55.94 50.64
N GLY A 332 -28.97 55.08 50.39
CA GLY A 332 -30.20 55.41 49.68
C GLY A 332 -31.22 54.27 49.76
N PRO A 333 -32.49 54.50 49.38
CA PRO A 333 -33.57 53.53 49.55
C PRO A 333 -33.47 52.29 48.64
N ASP A 334 -32.78 52.38 47.50
CA ASP A 334 -32.58 51.25 46.56
C ASP A 334 -31.31 50.44 46.90
N SER A 335 -31.30 49.73 48.04
CA SER A 335 -30.15 48.95 48.50
C SER A 335 -30.18 47.48 48.06
N ASN A 336 -30.56 47.20 46.82
CA ASN A 336 -30.65 45.82 46.32
C ASN A 336 -29.26 45.18 46.16
N THR A 337 -29.04 44.05 46.83
CA THR A 337 -28.01 43.05 46.50
C THR A 337 -28.66 41.93 45.69
N LEU A 338 -27.88 41.27 44.83
CA LEU A 338 -28.34 40.13 44.03
C LEU A 338 -27.24 39.08 44.00
N HIS A 339 -27.52 37.90 44.53
CA HIS A 339 -26.66 36.73 44.41
C HIS A 339 -27.45 35.60 43.73
N GLU A 340 -27.31 35.45 42.42
CA GLU A 340 -27.99 34.43 41.62
C GLU A 340 -26.98 33.51 40.93
N ILE A 341 -27.15 32.21 41.10
CA ILE A 341 -26.47 31.16 40.33
C ILE A 341 -27.52 30.39 39.56
N ARG A 342 -27.41 30.35 38.22
CA ARG A 342 -28.15 29.39 37.38
C ARG A 342 -27.22 28.26 37.05
N PHE A 343 -27.67 27.03 37.15
CA PHE A 343 -26.78 25.88 37.07
C PHE A 343 -27.43 24.71 36.36
N GLU A 344 -26.58 23.83 35.82
CA GLU A 344 -26.95 22.54 35.27
C GLU A 344 -26.32 21.45 36.14
N VAL A 345 -27.05 20.37 36.39
CA VAL A 345 -26.55 19.17 37.08
C VAL A 345 -26.92 17.90 36.31
N ILE A 346 -26.19 16.83 36.64
CA ILE A 346 -26.59 15.44 36.41
C ILE A 346 -26.60 14.68 37.75
N PRO A 347 -27.32 13.56 37.87
CA PRO A 347 -27.19 12.67 39.03
C PRO A 347 -25.72 12.27 39.24
N ALA A 348 -25.25 12.28 40.48
CA ALA A 348 -23.81 12.13 40.78
C ALA A 348 -23.22 10.75 40.42
N ASP A 349 -24.06 9.72 40.24
CA ASP A 349 -23.66 8.38 39.79
C ASP A 349 -23.44 8.27 38.27
N VAL A 350 -23.94 9.22 37.48
CA VAL A 350 -23.76 9.24 36.03
C VAL A 350 -22.32 9.67 35.69
N PRO A 351 -21.54 8.85 34.95
CA PRO A 351 -20.16 9.19 34.59
C PRO A 351 -20.15 10.36 33.60
N TYR A 352 -19.77 11.54 34.07
CA TYR A 352 -19.60 12.70 33.18
C TYR A 352 -18.53 12.41 32.13
N ARG A 353 -18.88 12.63 30.86
CA ARG A 353 -17.98 12.64 29.71
C ARG A 353 -18.06 13.97 28.97
N PRO A 354 -16.94 14.57 28.57
CA PRO A 354 -16.93 15.73 27.69
C PRO A 354 -17.64 15.43 26.35
N ALA A 355 -18.34 16.42 25.81
CA ALA A 355 -18.90 16.35 24.46
C ALA A 355 -17.78 16.56 23.42
N GLN A 356 -17.88 15.89 22.26
CA GLN A 356 -16.95 16.13 21.16
C GLN A 356 -17.22 17.45 20.45
N LYS A 357 -16.71 18.56 21.00
CA LYS A 357 -16.85 19.90 20.43
C LYS A 357 -15.63 20.28 19.61
N THR A 358 -14.45 19.77 19.96
CA THR A 358 -13.19 20.19 19.36
C THR A 358 -12.90 19.37 18.09
N PRO A 359 -12.83 19.99 16.90
CA PRO A 359 -12.63 19.26 15.65
C PRO A 359 -11.24 18.63 15.60
N TRP A 360 -11.15 17.39 15.12
CA TRP A 360 -9.84 16.79 14.84
C TRP A 360 -9.18 17.49 13.64
N PRO A 361 -7.89 17.88 13.73
CA PRO A 361 -7.20 18.54 12.63
C PRO A 361 -7.14 17.64 11.39
N ARG A 362 -7.10 18.27 10.21
CA ARG A 362 -6.96 17.58 8.93
C ARG A 362 -5.89 18.22 8.06
N THR A 363 -5.17 17.39 7.32
CA THR A 363 -4.33 17.80 6.20
C THR A 363 -5.16 17.91 4.93
N TYR A 364 -4.92 18.92 4.09
CA TYR A 364 -5.67 19.16 2.85
C TYR A 364 -4.94 18.67 1.58
N GLY A 365 -3.85 17.93 1.74
CA GLY A 365 -3.06 17.37 0.63
C GLY A 365 -1.72 16.82 1.10
N PRO A 366 -0.98 16.16 0.20
CA PRO A 366 0.33 15.59 0.51
C PRO A 366 1.38 16.68 0.77
N GLN A 367 2.39 16.31 1.54
CA GLN A 367 3.54 17.15 1.92
C GLN A 367 4.83 16.42 1.55
N THR A 368 5.96 17.13 1.41
CA THR A 368 7.25 16.44 1.35
C THR A 368 7.90 16.35 2.73
N ALA A 369 8.71 15.31 2.91
CA ALA A 369 9.49 15.08 4.12
C ALA A 369 10.83 14.44 3.73
N LYS A 370 11.85 14.60 4.58
CA LYS A 370 13.17 13.99 4.39
C LYS A 370 13.24 12.66 5.12
N VAL A 371 13.73 11.60 4.47
CA VAL A 371 13.95 10.29 5.12
C VAL A 371 15.15 10.37 6.08
N VAL A 372 14.97 9.84 7.29
CA VAL A 372 15.94 9.89 8.38
C VAL A 372 16.20 8.51 9.01
N GLY A 373 17.34 8.38 9.67
CA GLY A 373 17.78 7.16 10.35
C GLY A 373 18.94 7.44 11.30
N PRO A 374 19.50 6.39 11.93
CA PRO A 374 20.66 6.52 12.81
C PRO A 374 21.88 7.10 12.09
N GLN A 375 22.75 7.78 12.84
CA GLN A 375 23.97 8.37 12.30
C GLN A 375 24.86 7.30 11.63
N GLY A 376 25.20 7.51 10.35
CA GLY A 376 26.04 6.62 9.56
C GLY A 376 25.29 5.56 8.76
N GLU A 377 23.99 5.36 8.98
CA GLU A 377 23.20 4.42 8.17
C GLU A 377 22.60 5.08 6.93
N SER A 378 22.90 4.53 5.75
CA SER A 378 22.34 4.98 4.47
C SER A 378 20.94 4.43 4.18
N ILE A 379 20.51 3.38 4.88
CA ILE A 379 19.20 2.73 4.73
C ILE A 379 18.69 2.36 6.12
N TRP A 380 17.51 2.86 6.50
CA TRP A 380 16.86 2.55 7.78
C TRP A 380 15.42 2.11 7.56
N THR A 381 15.16 0.81 7.76
CA THR A 381 13.86 0.20 7.46
C THR A 381 13.55 -0.99 8.37
N ASP A 382 12.27 -1.35 8.46
CA ASP A 382 11.79 -2.47 9.27
C ASP A 382 11.27 -3.65 8.41
N LYS A 383 10.76 -4.69 9.07
CA LYS A 383 10.21 -5.90 8.41
C LYS A 383 9.02 -5.66 7.47
N TYR A 384 8.44 -4.46 7.47
CA TYR A 384 7.32 -4.06 6.61
C TYR A 384 7.76 -3.09 5.49
N GLY A 385 9.06 -2.81 5.35
CA GLY A 385 9.58 -1.83 4.39
C GLY A 385 9.24 -0.38 4.74
N ARG A 386 8.93 -0.10 6.01
CA ARG A 386 8.65 1.27 6.50
C ARG A 386 9.95 2.05 6.63
N VAL A 387 9.87 3.38 6.60
CA VAL A 387 11.01 4.27 6.90
C VAL A 387 10.58 5.31 7.94
N LYS A 388 11.55 6.05 8.49
CA LYS A 388 11.27 7.24 9.32
C LYS A 388 11.55 8.50 8.52
N VAL A 389 10.85 9.58 8.85
CA VAL A 389 10.93 10.86 8.16
C VAL A 389 11.07 12.03 9.14
N LYS A 390 11.57 13.15 8.66
CA LYS A 390 11.44 14.45 9.31
C LYS A 390 10.62 15.36 8.40
N PHE A 391 9.50 15.86 8.91
CA PHE A 391 8.69 16.88 8.24
C PHE A 391 9.37 18.25 8.31
N HIS A 392 9.20 19.08 7.29
CA HIS A 392 9.83 20.41 7.23
C HIS A 392 9.34 21.37 8.33
N TRP A 393 8.10 21.18 8.80
CA TRP A 393 7.52 21.96 9.90
C TRP A 393 7.90 21.46 11.29
N ASP A 394 8.54 20.29 11.42
CA ASP A 394 8.97 19.77 12.71
C ASP A 394 10.23 20.49 13.19
N ARG A 395 10.00 21.43 14.13
CA ARG A 395 11.03 22.26 14.76
C ARG A 395 11.76 21.56 15.91
N LEU A 396 11.18 20.50 16.48
CA LEU A 396 11.70 19.83 17.68
C LEU A 396 12.44 18.53 17.34
N GLY A 397 12.11 17.87 16.22
CA GLY A 397 12.82 16.70 15.73
C GLY A 397 14.26 17.00 15.35
N LYS A 398 15.17 16.16 15.85
CA LYS A 398 16.62 16.27 15.65
C LYS A 398 17.06 15.98 14.21
N GLY A 399 16.24 15.29 13.42
CA GLY A 399 16.62 14.77 12.11
C GLY A 399 17.31 13.41 12.14
N ASP A 400 17.24 12.72 13.29
CA ASP A 400 17.66 11.34 13.50
C ASP A 400 16.43 10.39 13.48
N ASP A 401 16.64 9.13 13.84
CA ASP A 401 15.59 8.11 13.91
C ASP A 401 14.54 8.35 15.02
N THR A 402 14.65 9.40 15.83
CA THR A 402 13.60 9.78 16.79
C THR A 402 12.54 10.72 16.20
N SER A 403 12.77 11.27 15.00
CA SER A 403 11.95 12.34 14.39
C SER A 403 10.53 11.92 13.97
N SER A 404 10.28 10.62 13.73
CA SER A 404 8.93 10.10 13.47
C SER A 404 8.75 8.65 13.92
N SER A 405 7.49 8.22 13.93
CA SER A 405 7.10 6.81 13.90
C SER A 405 7.46 6.17 12.54
N TRP A 406 7.23 4.87 12.42
CA TRP A 406 7.50 4.13 11.19
C TRP A 406 6.40 4.34 10.14
N VAL A 407 6.72 5.08 9.08
CA VAL A 407 5.83 5.44 7.98
C VAL A 407 5.87 4.38 6.88
N ARG A 408 4.71 3.89 6.44
CA ARG A 408 4.60 2.93 5.32
C ARG A 408 4.97 3.58 4.00
N VAL A 409 5.60 2.81 3.11
CA VAL A 409 6.01 3.26 1.78
C VAL A 409 5.18 2.55 0.72
N SER A 410 4.55 3.32 -0.16
CA SER A 410 3.86 2.82 -1.35
C SER A 410 4.84 2.19 -2.33
N SER A 411 4.42 1.11 -2.99
CA SER A 411 5.17 0.48 -4.08
C SER A 411 4.37 0.52 -5.36
N ALA A 412 5.07 0.62 -6.50
CA ALA A 412 4.47 0.50 -7.82
C ALA A 412 3.77 -0.87 -8.03
N TRP A 413 4.17 -1.90 -7.28
CA TRP A 413 3.49 -3.21 -7.28
C TRP A 413 3.74 -3.93 -5.96
N ALA A 414 2.67 -4.31 -5.24
CA ALA A 414 2.75 -5.07 -4.00
C ALA A 414 1.70 -6.20 -4.00
N GLY A 415 2.17 -7.44 -3.82
CA GLY A 415 1.35 -8.65 -3.73
C GLY A 415 1.73 -9.54 -2.55
N GLN A 416 1.09 -10.70 -2.44
CA GLN A 416 1.31 -11.65 -1.34
C GLN A 416 2.65 -12.41 -1.54
N GLY A 417 3.76 -11.78 -1.13
CA GLY A 417 5.11 -12.35 -1.25
C GLY A 417 5.82 -12.06 -2.58
N PHE A 418 5.28 -11.17 -3.41
CA PHE A 418 5.87 -10.74 -4.69
C PHE A 418 5.55 -9.27 -4.98
N GLY A 419 6.30 -8.64 -5.89
CA GLY A 419 6.11 -7.25 -6.30
C GLY A 419 7.43 -6.51 -6.43
N GLY A 420 7.36 -5.18 -6.56
CA GLY A 420 8.51 -4.29 -6.49
C GLY A 420 8.78 -3.85 -5.05
N VAL A 421 10.06 -3.72 -4.68
CA VAL A 421 10.48 -3.11 -3.40
C VAL A 421 11.60 -2.13 -3.68
N GLN A 422 11.38 -0.86 -3.30
CA GLN A 422 12.34 0.24 -3.44
C GLN A 422 12.31 1.04 -2.14
N ILE A 423 13.20 0.70 -1.20
CA ILE A 423 13.24 1.37 0.10
C ILE A 423 13.90 2.76 -0.07
N PRO A 424 13.22 3.86 0.31
CA PRO A 424 13.83 5.20 0.36
C PRO A 424 15.06 5.19 1.28
N ARG A 425 16.13 5.86 0.85
CA ARG A 425 17.39 5.98 1.60
C ARG A 425 17.37 7.17 2.54
N VAL A 426 18.19 7.10 3.59
CA VAL A 426 18.40 8.25 4.49
C VAL A 426 18.97 9.40 3.66
N GLY A 427 18.28 10.54 3.67
CA GLY A 427 18.58 11.68 2.80
C GLY A 427 17.56 11.94 1.70
N ASP A 428 16.85 10.92 1.21
CA ASP A 428 15.87 11.04 0.12
C ASP A 428 14.70 11.97 0.51
N GLU A 429 14.14 12.67 -0.47
CA GLU A 429 12.88 13.41 -0.31
C GLU A 429 11.69 12.56 -0.78
N VAL A 430 10.73 12.38 0.12
CA VAL A 430 9.53 11.57 -0.08
C VAL A 430 8.27 12.43 -0.01
N VAL A 431 7.27 12.05 -0.80
CA VAL A 431 5.92 12.63 -0.73
C VAL A 431 5.11 11.80 0.25
N VAL A 432 4.60 12.44 1.29
CA VAL A 432 3.80 11.86 2.38
C VAL A 432 2.37 12.38 2.25
N ASP A 433 1.43 11.46 2.08
CA ASP A 433 0.00 11.71 2.22
C ASP A 433 -0.49 11.18 3.58
N PHE A 434 -1.72 11.50 3.96
CA PHE A 434 -2.28 11.19 5.28
C PHE A 434 -3.62 10.48 5.12
N ILE A 435 -3.76 9.28 5.71
CA ILE A 435 -4.96 8.46 5.52
C ILE A 435 -6.17 9.19 6.13
N ASN A 436 -7.23 9.39 5.33
CA ASN A 436 -8.40 10.23 5.67
C ASN A 436 -8.07 11.71 6.00
N GLY A 437 -6.89 12.18 5.58
CA GLY A 437 -6.36 13.49 5.97
C GLY A 437 -5.93 13.58 7.44
N ASP A 438 -5.76 12.47 8.13
CA ASP A 438 -5.44 12.40 9.57
C ASP A 438 -3.94 12.59 9.82
N PRO A 439 -3.49 13.67 10.49
CA PRO A 439 -2.05 13.94 10.72
C PRO A 439 -1.30 12.80 11.43
N ASP A 440 -2.03 11.99 12.21
CA ASP A 440 -1.50 10.82 12.94
C ASP A 440 -1.25 9.60 12.02
N ARG A 441 -1.66 9.63 10.75
CA ARG A 441 -1.62 8.48 9.82
C ARG A 441 -0.85 8.76 8.52
N PRO A 442 0.46 9.09 8.60
CA PRO A 442 1.27 9.32 7.41
C PRO A 442 1.48 8.04 6.58
N LEU A 443 1.51 8.20 5.26
CA LEU A 443 1.79 7.19 4.26
C LEU A 443 2.63 7.82 3.14
N ILE A 444 3.83 7.29 2.87
CA ILE A 444 4.65 7.75 1.75
C ILE A 444 4.04 7.23 0.44
N THR A 445 3.60 8.15 -0.42
CA THR A 445 2.94 7.85 -1.70
C THR A 445 3.84 8.08 -2.91
N GLY A 446 4.95 8.83 -2.77
CA GLY A 446 5.86 9.14 -3.86
C GLY A 446 7.27 9.52 -3.41
N ARG A 447 8.13 9.81 -4.39
CA ARG A 447 9.52 10.30 -4.23
C ARG A 447 9.76 11.42 -5.23
N VAL A 448 10.58 12.40 -4.88
CA VAL A 448 10.94 13.53 -5.75
C VAL A 448 12.44 13.78 -5.74
N TYR A 449 12.96 14.24 -6.88
CA TYR A 449 14.34 14.75 -6.98
C TYR A 449 14.36 16.24 -6.60
N ASN A 450 15.51 16.71 -6.12
CA ASN A 450 15.76 18.11 -5.73
C ASN A 450 17.22 18.48 -6.03
N GLU A 451 17.66 19.71 -5.72
CA GLU A 451 19.04 20.14 -6.02
C GLU A 451 20.14 19.35 -5.29
N ALA A 452 19.84 18.77 -4.11
CA ALA A 452 20.77 17.91 -3.38
C ALA A 452 20.76 16.45 -3.89
N SER A 453 19.65 16.03 -4.51
CA SER A 453 19.41 14.69 -5.03
C SER A 453 18.88 14.81 -6.46
N MET A 454 19.78 15.07 -7.41
CA MET A 454 19.44 15.24 -8.83
C MET A 454 19.09 13.90 -9.51
N PRO A 455 18.31 13.92 -10.61
CA PRO A 455 18.07 12.73 -11.44
C PRO A 455 19.37 12.08 -11.93
N PRO A 456 19.40 10.74 -12.14
CA PRO A 456 20.62 10.02 -12.54
C PRO A 456 21.12 10.37 -13.94
N TRP A 457 20.26 10.91 -14.81
CA TRP A 457 20.58 11.30 -16.18
C TRP A 457 20.65 12.82 -16.31
N ALA A 458 21.55 13.31 -17.17
CA ALA A 458 21.80 14.74 -17.37
C ALA A 458 20.64 15.43 -18.13
N LEU A 459 19.57 15.77 -17.40
CA LEU A 459 18.43 16.50 -17.94
C LEU A 459 18.74 18.00 -18.10
N PRO A 460 18.19 18.67 -19.13
CA PRO A 460 17.26 18.16 -20.15
C PRO A 460 17.93 17.44 -21.33
N ALA A 461 19.26 17.37 -21.41
CA ALA A 461 19.97 16.79 -22.56
C ALA A 461 19.65 15.29 -22.78
N ALA A 462 19.38 14.55 -21.71
CA ALA A 462 19.00 13.13 -21.72
C ALA A 462 17.48 12.90 -21.63
N ALA A 463 16.63 13.80 -22.16
CA ALA A 463 15.17 13.71 -22.02
C ALA A 463 14.52 12.47 -22.67
N THR A 464 15.22 11.77 -23.58
CA THR A 464 14.81 10.51 -24.22
C THR A 464 15.27 9.26 -23.47
N GLN A 465 15.94 9.42 -22.32
CA GLN A 465 16.43 8.29 -21.51
C GLN A 465 15.50 7.99 -20.33
N MET A 466 15.11 6.73 -20.19
CA MET A 466 14.32 6.25 -19.06
C MET A 466 14.86 4.93 -18.50
N GLY A 467 14.47 4.57 -17.28
CA GLY A 467 14.81 3.28 -16.68
C GLY A 467 15.17 3.37 -15.20
N PHE A 468 15.90 2.36 -14.73
CA PHE A 468 16.28 2.19 -13.33
C PHE A 468 17.80 2.21 -13.19
N LEU A 469 18.30 3.07 -12.30
CA LEU A 469 19.69 3.03 -11.83
C LEU A 469 19.69 2.81 -10.31
N SER A 470 20.39 1.78 -9.87
CA SER A 470 20.64 1.48 -8.46
C SER A 470 22.04 1.95 -8.06
N ARG A 471 22.29 2.00 -6.75
CA ARG A 471 23.60 2.30 -6.18
C ARG A 471 23.95 1.25 -5.14
N SER A 472 25.16 0.71 -5.17
CA SER A 472 25.67 -0.16 -4.09
C SER A 472 25.51 0.54 -2.73
N LYS A 473 25.25 -0.21 -1.65
CA LYS A 473 25.26 0.39 -0.30
C LYS A 473 26.66 0.96 -0.08
N ASP A 474 26.71 2.24 0.33
CA ASP A 474 27.94 2.98 0.63
C ASP A 474 28.95 3.07 -0.55
N GLY A 475 28.46 2.87 -1.79
CA GLY A 475 29.26 2.90 -3.03
C GLY A 475 29.33 4.27 -3.72
N SER A 476 30.33 4.43 -4.60
CA SER A 476 30.57 5.64 -5.39
C SER A 476 29.60 5.79 -6.58
N PRO A 477 29.59 6.94 -7.29
CA PRO A 477 28.86 7.12 -8.56
C PRO A 477 28.93 5.94 -9.53
N ASP A 478 30.10 5.31 -9.64
CA ASP A 478 30.39 4.26 -10.61
C ASP A 478 29.85 2.87 -10.21
N ASN A 479 29.46 2.67 -8.94
CA ASN A 479 29.07 1.36 -8.41
C ASN A 479 27.56 1.12 -8.52
N ALA A 480 27.09 0.64 -9.67
CA ALA A 480 25.68 0.63 -10.03
C ALA A 480 25.25 -0.60 -10.85
N ASN A 481 24.04 -1.12 -10.56
CA ASN A 481 23.29 -1.91 -11.52
C ASN A 481 22.26 -1.01 -12.21
N ALA A 482 22.11 -1.13 -13.53
CA ALA A 482 21.23 -0.28 -14.32
C ALA A 482 20.50 -1.05 -15.42
N LEU A 483 19.27 -0.64 -15.70
CA LEU A 483 18.51 -0.97 -16.89
C LEU A 483 18.01 0.35 -17.49
N ARG A 484 18.53 0.74 -18.65
CA ARG A 484 18.17 2.00 -19.34
C ARG A 484 17.66 1.73 -20.75
N PHE A 485 16.63 2.46 -21.12
CA PHE A 485 16.12 2.59 -22.48
C PHE A 485 16.46 4.00 -22.99
N GLU A 486 16.94 4.10 -24.22
CA GLU A 486 17.17 5.32 -24.97
C GLU A 486 16.26 5.31 -26.20
N ASP A 487 15.34 6.26 -26.27
CA ASP A 487 14.31 6.37 -27.32
C ASP A 487 14.67 7.44 -28.38
N LYS A 488 15.93 7.91 -28.40
CA LYS A 488 16.41 8.82 -29.45
C LYS A 488 16.44 8.11 -30.81
N ALA A 489 15.56 8.54 -31.71
CA ALA A 489 15.37 7.95 -33.03
C ALA A 489 16.68 7.79 -33.85
N GLY A 490 16.96 6.57 -34.30
CA GLY A 490 18.18 6.19 -35.03
C GLY A 490 19.42 5.94 -34.16
N GLU A 491 19.31 6.13 -32.84
CA GLU A 491 20.34 5.87 -31.83
C GLU A 491 19.76 5.05 -30.65
N GLU A 492 18.65 4.33 -30.87
CA GLU A 492 17.91 3.61 -29.83
C GLU A 492 18.77 2.52 -29.16
N GLN A 493 18.68 2.42 -27.84
CA GLN A 493 19.52 1.49 -27.07
C GLN A 493 18.80 0.95 -25.82
N VAL A 494 18.88 -0.37 -25.63
CA VAL A 494 18.72 -0.99 -24.31
C VAL A 494 20.11 -1.22 -23.72
N TRP A 495 20.35 -0.67 -22.53
CA TRP A 495 21.59 -0.86 -21.78
C TRP A 495 21.30 -1.56 -20.45
N LEU A 496 21.95 -2.71 -20.25
CA LEU A 496 21.91 -3.49 -19.02
C LEU A 496 23.32 -3.53 -18.43
N GLN A 497 23.47 -3.01 -17.21
CA GLN A 497 24.69 -3.12 -16.41
C GLN A 497 24.40 -3.89 -15.13
N ALA A 498 25.22 -4.91 -14.85
CA ALA A 498 25.35 -5.52 -13.54
C ALA A 498 26.72 -5.15 -12.96
N GLU A 499 26.76 -4.65 -11.72
CA GLU A 499 27.98 -4.24 -11.02
C GLU A 499 28.93 -5.41 -10.76
N ARG A 500 28.38 -6.63 -10.64
CA ARG A 500 29.12 -7.82 -10.21
C ARG A 500 28.73 -9.09 -10.96
N ASN A 501 27.66 -9.75 -10.54
CA ASN A 501 27.14 -10.98 -11.16
C ASN A 501 25.88 -10.65 -11.95
N LEU A 502 25.69 -11.33 -13.09
CA LEU A 502 24.42 -11.37 -13.83
C LEU A 502 24.02 -12.84 -13.99
N ASP A 503 23.01 -13.25 -13.23
CA ASP A 503 22.55 -14.65 -13.15
C ASP A 503 21.21 -14.82 -13.88
N THR A 504 21.23 -15.30 -15.11
CA THR A 504 20.02 -15.53 -15.94
C THR A 504 19.50 -16.95 -15.78
N HIS A 505 18.22 -17.11 -15.39
CA HIS A 505 17.58 -18.41 -15.20
C HIS A 505 16.28 -18.51 -16.00
N VAL A 506 16.35 -19.13 -17.18
CA VAL A 506 15.18 -19.41 -18.03
C VAL A 506 14.70 -20.84 -17.74
N LYS A 507 13.43 -21.01 -17.37
CA LYS A 507 12.86 -22.31 -16.96
C LYS A 507 12.28 -23.16 -18.11
N ASN A 508 12.28 -22.63 -19.33
CA ASN A 508 11.83 -23.34 -20.54
C ASN A 508 12.74 -22.91 -21.71
N ASP A 509 12.22 -22.18 -22.70
CA ASP A 509 12.97 -21.79 -23.89
C ASP A 509 13.58 -20.39 -23.79
N GLU A 510 14.86 -20.26 -24.14
CA GLU A 510 15.49 -18.97 -24.46
C GLU A 510 15.54 -18.80 -25.99
N SER A 511 15.23 -17.60 -26.49
CA SER A 511 15.43 -17.24 -27.90
C SER A 511 16.09 -15.88 -28.02
N HIS A 512 17.02 -15.75 -28.97
CA HIS A 512 17.82 -14.53 -29.15
C HIS A 512 18.12 -14.27 -30.63
N THR A 513 17.52 -13.23 -31.19
CA THR A 513 17.63 -12.86 -32.61
C THR A 513 18.31 -11.50 -32.75
N VAL A 514 19.37 -11.44 -33.56
CA VAL A 514 20.11 -10.21 -33.85
C VAL A 514 20.15 -9.99 -35.36
N TYR A 515 19.55 -8.90 -35.83
CA TYR A 515 19.56 -8.52 -37.26
C TYR A 515 20.87 -7.86 -37.70
N GLY A 516 21.55 -7.17 -36.77
CA GLY A 516 22.86 -6.56 -36.97
C GLY A 516 24.00 -7.52 -36.63
N ALA A 517 25.15 -6.94 -36.23
CA ALA A 517 26.27 -7.73 -35.72
C ALA A 517 26.10 -8.04 -34.21
N ARG A 518 26.47 -9.26 -33.81
CA ARG A 518 26.66 -9.63 -32.40
C ARG A 518 28.16 -9.73 -32.11
N SER A 519 28.62 -9.08 -31.04
CA SER A 519 29.97 -9.27 -30.49
C SER A 519 29.84 -9.93 -29.12
N HIS A 520 30.72 -10.90 -28.83
CA HIS A 520 30.81 -11.54 -27.52
C HIS A 520 32.27 -11.52 -27.07
N TYR A 521 32.54 -11.05 -25.85
CA TYR A 521 33.87 -10.95 -25.30
C TYR A 521 33.87 -11.38 -23.84
N VAL A 522 34.58 -12.49 -23.56
CA VAL A 522 34.79 -13.01 -22.21
C VAL A 522 36.28 -12.88 -21.88
N ARG A 523 36.61 -12.07 -20.87
CA ARG A 523 38.02 -11.84 -20.46
C ARG A 523 38.67 -13.05 -19.77
N LYS A 524 37.86 -13.97 -19.24
CA LYS A 524 38.31 -15.16 -18.49
C LYS A 524 37.88 -16.44 -19.21
N ASN A 525 36.99 -17.22 -18.60
CA ASN A 525 36.59 -18.54 -19.08
C ASN A 525 35.12 -18.50 -19.51
N GLU A 526 34.80 -19.20 -20.59
CA GLU A 526 33.44 -19.47 -21.05
C GLU A 526 33.23 -20.99 -21.04
N LEU A 527 32.04 -21.44 -20.63
CA LEU A 527 31.67 -22.85 -20.56
C LEU A 527 30.27 -23.03 -21.13
N HIS A 528 30.18 -23.74 -22.26
CA HIS A 528 28.91 -24.21 -22.79
C HIS A 528 28.67 -25.66 -22.37
N ARG A 529 27.44 -25.96 -21.96
CA ARG A 529 26.96 -27.32 -21.69
C ARG A 529 25.57 -27.43 -22.30
N VAL A 530 25.37 -28.49 -23.07
CA VAL A 530 24.09 -28.86 -23.69
C VAL A 530 23.91 -30.34 -23.38
N GLU A 531 22.81 -30.72 -22.75
CA GLU A 531 22.59 -32.11 -22.31
C GLU A 531 22.10 -33.01 -23.45
N GLU A 532 21.45 -32.41 -24.46
CA GLU A 532 21.02 -33.08 -25.69
C GLU A 532 21.82 -32.57 -26.91
N ASN A 533 21.16 -31.92 -27.87
CA ASN A 533 21.70 -31.64 -29.19
C ASN A 533 22.18 -30.17 -29.31
N GLN A 534 23.44 -29.97 -29.68
CA GLN A 534 23.97 -28.66 -30.08
C GLN A 534 24.09 -28.57 -31.60
N ILE A 535 23.37 -27.63 -32.22
CA ILE A 535 23.46 -27.36 -33.66
C ILE A 535 24.00 -25.94 -33.87
N GLN A 536 25.09 -25.82 -34.64
CA GLN A 536 25.64 -24.53 -35.07
C GLN A 536 25.65 -24.46 -36.60
N ALA A 537 24.96 -23.48 -37.16
CA ALA A 537 24.89 -23.26 -38.61
C ALA A 537 25.35 -21.84 -38.96
N VAL A 538 26.24 -21.73 -39.96
CA VAL A 538 26.78 -20.46 -40.46
C VAL A 538 26.67 -20.45 -41.97
N LYS A 539 26.00 -19.44 -42.53
CA LYS A 539 25.81 -19.29 -43.99
C LYS A 539 27.05 -18.68 -44.69
N GLY A 540 27.85 -17.92 -43.94
CA GLY A 540 29.14 -17.38 -44.39
C GLY A 540 30.31 -18.31 -44.05
N GLY A 541 31.52 -17.75 -44.00
CA GLY A 541 32.68 -18.49 -43.49
C GLY A 541 32.70 -18.57 -41.97
N THR A 542 33.34 -19.62 -41.44
CA THR A 542 33.65 -19.79 -40.01
C THR A 542 35.16 -19.79 -39.84
N GLU A 543 35.67 -18.97 -38.92
CA GLU A 543 37.09 -18.92 -38.53
C GLU A 543 37.19 -19.27 -37.03
N ILE A 544 38.05 -20.23 -36.68
CA ILE A 544 38.33 -20.62 -35.29
C ILE A 544 39.84 -20.53 -35.09
N LEU A 545 40.26 -19.66 -34.17
CA LEU A 545 41.67 -19.46 -33.81
C LEU A 545 41.86 -19.83 -32.33
N THR A 546 42.98 -20.47 -32.00
CA THR A 546 43.29 -20.90 -30.63
C THR A 546 44.79 -20.73 -30.39
N GLY A 547 45.18 -19.94 -29.39
CA GLY A 547 46.60 -19.69 -29.04
C GLY A 547 47.26 -20.79 -28.19
N LYS A 548 46.60 -21.94 -28.06
CA LYS A 548 47.01 -23.15 -27.31
C LYS A 548 46.37 -24.37 -28.00
N GLY A 549 46.40 -25.55 -27.37
CA GLY A 549 45.77 -26.74 -27.93
C GLY A 549 44.25 -26.63 -28.08
N LYS A 550 43.70 -27.33 -29.08
CA LYS A 550 42.28 -27.63 -29.26
C LYS A 550 42.08 -29.14 -29.11
N LEU A 551 41.01 -29.55 -28.42
CA LEU A 551 40.62 -30.96 -28.28
C LEU A 551 39.15 -31.10 -28.68
N ASP A 552 38.89 -31.85 -29.74
CA ASP A 552 37.56 -32.35 -30.08
C ASP A 552 37.55 -33.84 -29.70
N ALA A 553 36.77 -34.23 -28.69
CA ALA A 553 36.67 -35.60 -28.21
C ALA A 553 35.22 -36.08 -28.32
N VAL A 554 35.00 -37.14 -29.11
CA VAL A 554 33.67 -37.68 -29.43
C VAL A 554 33.66 -39.17 -29.15
N VAL A 555 32.61 -39.66 -28.48
CA VAL A 555 32.48 -41.06 -28.04
C VAL A 555 32.13 -42.00 -29.20
N GLU A 556 31.22 -41.57 -30.07
CA GLU A 556 30.74 -42.36 -31.22
C GLU A 556 31.45 -41.94 -32.51
N GLN A 557 30.79 -41.16 -33.38
CA GLN A 557 31.29 -40.83 -34.71
C GLN A 557 31.72 -39.36 -34.81
N TYR A 558 32.97 -39.12 -35.19
CA TYR A 558 33.47 -37.79 -35.56
C TYR A 558 33.60 -37.66 -37.09
N VAL A 559 32.76 -36.85 -37.71
CA VAL A 559 32.71 -36.66 -39.17
C VAL A 559 33.25 -35.29 -39.56
N LEU A 560 34.36 -35.28 -40.30
CA LEU A 560 34.86 -34.09 -40.99
C LEU A 560 34.55 -34.21 -42.49
N ALA A 561 33.55 -33.47 -42.96
CA ALA A 561 33.09 -33.48 -44.35
C ALA A 561 33.32 -32.13 -45.03
N SER A 562 33.66 -32.15 -46.32
CA SER A 562 33.74 -30.96 -47.18
C SER A 562 33.32 -31.34 -48.60
N GLY A 563 32.46 -30.53 -49.22
CA GLY A 563 31.95 -30.77 -50.58
C GLY A 563 32.95 -30.47 -51.71
N THR A 564 34.10 -29.85 -51.40
CA THR A 564 35.09 -29.43 -52.42
C THR A 564 36.51 -29.89 -52.07
N LYS A 565 36.96 -29.59 -50.86
CA LYS A 565 38.32 -29.88 -50.37
C LYS A 565 38.35 -29.97 -48.85
N LEU A 566 38.93 -31.04 -48.31
CA LEU A 566 39.35 -31.13 -46.91
C LEU A 566 40.88 -31.07 -46.86
N ARG A 567 41.46 -30.17 -46.07
CA ARG A 567 42.91 -29.99 -45.97
C ARG A 567 43.33 -29.93 -44.50
N LEU A 568 44.24 -30.81 -44.11
CA LEU A 568 44.87 -30.85 -42.80
C LEU A 568 46.32 -30.36 -42.97
N VAL A 569 46.76 -29.41 -42.17
CA VAL A 569 48.11 -28.81 -42.27
C VAL A 569 48.77 -28.71 -40.90
N CYS A 570 50.07 -28.97 -40.84
CA CYS A 570 50.87 -28.80 -39.64
C CYS A 570 52.33 -28.54 -40.02
N GLY A 571 52.78 -27.29 -39.94
CA GLY A 571 54.14 -26.88 -40.28
C GLY A 571 54.56 -27.31 -41.68
N GLU A 572 55.54 -28.21 -41.78
CA GLU A 572 56.08 -28.72 -43.05
C GLU A 572 55.33 -29.94 -43.61
N SER A 573 54.19 -30.31 -43.02
CA SER A 573 53.34 -31.44 -43.45
C SER A 573 51.93 -31.01 -43.84
N ALA A 574 51.35 -31.67 -44.85
CA ALA A 574 49.94 -31.49 -45.23
C ALA A 574 49.31 -32.76 -45.84
N ILE A 575 48.01 -32.94 -45.59
CA ILE A 575 47.14 -33.94 -46.21
C ILE A 575 45.96 -33.20 -46.86
N GLU A 576 45.61 -33.56 -48.09
CA GLU A 576 44.54 -32.92 -48.83
C GLU A 576 43.67 -33.96 -49.56
N LEU A 577 42.36 -33.94 -49.27
CA LEU A 577 41.33 -34.71 -49.97
C LEU A 577 40.55 -33.76 -50.88
N ASN A 578 40.44 -34.10 -52.16
CA ASN A 578 39.72 -33.31 -53.16
C ASN A 578 38.43 -34.02 -53.61
N ALA A 579 37.38 -33.27 -53.93
CA ALA A 579 36.08 -33.83 -54.36
C ALA A 579 36.12 -34.69 -55.64
N ASN A 580 37.20 -34.62 -56.42
CA ASN A 580 37.45 -35.50 -57.58
C ASN A 580 38.14 -36.82 -57.19
N GLY A 581 38.23 -37.16 -55.90
CA GLY A 581 38.90 -38.35 -55.38
C GLY A 581 40.42 -38.25 -55.26
N LYS A 582 41.04 -37.13 -55.64
CA LYS A 582 42.50 -36.97 -55.53
C LYS A 582 42.93 -36.74 -54.07
N ILE A 583 43.74 -37.66 -53.56
CA ILE A 583 44.41 -37.56 -52.25
C ILE A 583 45.86 -37.10 -52.48
N ASN A 584 46.28 -36.04 -51.79
CA ASN A 584 47.67 -35.58 -51.78
C ASN A 584 48.22 -35.64 -50.34
N LEU A 585 49.46 -36.09 -50.18
CA LEU A 585 50.20 -36.10 -48.92
C LEU A 585 51.61 -35.56 -49.17
N ILE A 586 52.08 -34.66 -48.30
CA ILE A 586 53.43 -34.08 -48.33
C ILE A 586 53.95 -33.93 -46.90
N GLY A 587 55.25 -34.19 -46.71
CA GLY A 587 55.98 -34.08 -45.45
C GLY A 587 57.46 -34.36 -45.66
N LYS A 588 58.26 -34.34 -44.59
CA LYS A 588 59.68 -34.71 -44.62
C LYS A 588 59.89 -36.22 -44.68
N ASP A 589 59.18 -36.93 -43.81
CA ASP A 589 59.18 -38.39 -43.69
C ASP A 589 57.74 -38.89 -43.50
N PHE A 590 57.48 -40.17 -43.76
CA PHE A 590 56.21 -40.82 -43.44
C PHE A 590 56.45 -42.27 -42.99
N ASN A 591 55.56 -42.78 -42.14
CA ASN A 591 55.60 -44.16 -41.65
C ASN A 591 54.16 -44.72 -41.63
N PHE A 592 53.98 -45.91 -42.18
CA PHE A 592 52.74 -46.69 -42.07
C PHE A 592 53.09 -48.04 -41.45
N PHE A 593 52.54 -48.31 -40.26
CA PHE A 593 52.70 -49.56 -39.53
C PHE A 593 51.33 -50.21 -39.36
N VAL A 594 51.27 -51.52 -39.60
CA VAL A 594 50.05 -52.34 -39.49
C VAL A 594 50.46 -53.68 -38.86
N GLU A 595 49.72 -54.16 -37.86
CA GLU A 595 49.99 -55.43 -37.18
C GLU A 595 49.50 -56.65 -37.99
N GLY A 596 48.49 -56.46 -38.84
CA GLY A 596 48.03 -57.42 -39.85
C GLY A 596 48.42 -57.01 -41.27
N ASP A 597 47.65 -57.45 -42.26
CA ASP A 597 47.94 -57.19 -43.68
C ASP A 597 47.70 -55.73 -44.11
N GLY A 598 48.61 -55.20 -44.92
CA GLY A 598 48.46 -53.91 -45.61
C GLY A 598 48.34 -54.09 -47.12
N TYR A 599 47.34 -53.46 -47.74
CA TYR A 599 47.07 -53.58 -49.18
C TYR A 599 47.16 -52.22 -49.89
N ILE A 600 47.89 -52.15 -51.01
CA ILE A 600 47.94 -50.99 -51.90
C ILE A 600 47.54 -51.44 -53.31
N THR A 601 46.33 -51.07 -53.73
CA THR A 601 45.74 -51.49 -55.00
C THR A 601 45.34 -50.28 -55.83
N THR A 602 45.71 -50.28 -57.12
CA THR A 602 45.32 -49.23 -58.08
C THR A 602 44.56 -49.86 -59.25
N GLY A 603 43.44 -49.25 -59.66
CA GLY A 603 42.78 -49.61 -60.93
C GLY A 603 43.57 -49.23 -62.19
N GLY A 604 44.63 -48.44 -62.03
CA GLY A 604 45.64 -48.12 -63.05
C GLY A 604 47.03 -48.55 -62.60
N LYS A 605 48.07 -47.78 -62.98
CA LYS A 605 49.46 -48.03 -62.58
C LYS A 605 49.78 -47.47 -61.19
N LEU A 606 50.50 -48.24 -60.38
CA LEU A 606 51.18 -47.74 -59.18
C LEU A 606 52.60 -47.29 -59.56
N HIS A 607 52.93 -46.04 -59.24
CA HIS A 607 54.23 -45.43 -59.50
C HIS A 607 54.97 -45.19 -58.18
N LEU A 608 56.14 -45.81 -58.02
CA LEU A 608 57.04 -45.61 -56.89
C LEU A 608 58.31 -44.91 -57.38
N ASN A 609 58.70 -43.81 -56.73
CA ASN A 609 59.92 -43.04 -57.01
C ASN A 609 60.11 -42.60 -58.49
N THR A 610 59.03 -42.18 -59.16
CA THR A 610 59.11 -41.67 -60.54
C THR A 610 59.80 -40.30 -60.59
N ALA A 611 60.89 -40.20 -61.35
CA ALA A 611 61.67 -38.96 -61.48
C ALA A 611 60.84 -37.83 -62.13
N GLY A 612 61.02 -36.60 -61.63
CA GLY A 612 60.36 -35.39 -62.14
C GLY A 612 58.93 -35.16 -61.64
N THR A 613 58.35 -36.06 -60.85
CA THR A 613 57.03 -35.86 -60.23
C THR A 613 57.06 -34.70 -59.23
N GLN A 614 56.12 -33.75 -59.37
CA GLN A 614 55.93 -32.64 -58.43
C GLN A 614 54.90 -33.00 -57.34
N PRO A 615 55.03 -32.47 -56.11
CA PRO A 615 54.04 -32.69 -55.06
C PRO A 615 52.64 -32.20 -55.45
N GLY A 616 51.61 -32.99 -55.11
CA GLY A 616 50.23 -32.68 -55.47
C GLY A 616 49.56 -31.58 -54.64
N THR A 617 50.21 -31.14 -53.55
CA THR A 617 49.79 -30.05 -52.65
C THR A 617 51.03 -29.45 -51.97
N THR A 618 50.90 -28.35 -51.23
CA THR A 618 51.97 -27.70 -50.47
C THR A 618 51.73 -27.76 -48.97
N ALA A 619 52.80 -27.77 -48.17
CA ALA A 619 52.74 -27.50 -46.74
C ALA A 619 52.86 -25.98 -46.46
N PRO A 620 52.32 -25.46 -45.34
CA PRO A 620 52.44 -24.04 -45.00
C PRO A 620 53.86 -23.62 -44.57
N GLY A 621 54.71 -24.55 -44.14
CA GLY A 621 56.12 -24.32 -43.80
C GLY A 621 56.38 -24.13 -42.30
N SER A 622 57.65 -23.97 -41.94
CA SER A 622 58.12 -23.90 -40.55
C SER A 622 57.58 -22.73 -39.74
N GLN A 623 57.08 -21.68 -40.40
CA GLN A 623 56.56 -20.47 -39.76
C GLN A 623 55.07 -20.54 -39.39
N HIS A 624 54.37 -21.62 -39.78
CA HIS A 624 52.91 -21.71 -39.67
C HIS A 624 52.37 -21.53 -38.24
N LYS A 625 53.15 -21.93 -37.22
CA LYS A 625 52.78 -21.71 -35.82
C LYS A 625 52.77 -20.22 -35.50
N GLN A 626 53.83 -19.50 -35.87
CA GLN A 626 53.98 -18.07 -35.62
C GLN A 626 52.90 -17.26 -36.35
N ASP A 627 52.50 -17.71 -37.54
CA ASP A 627 51.39 -17.10 -38.29
C ASP A 627 50.05 -17.23 -37.54
N ILE A 628 49.75 -18.42 -36.98
CA ILE A 628 48.55 -18.64 -36.16
C ILE A 628 48.63 -17.85 -34.85
N ASP A 629 49.77 -17.89 -34.14
CA ASP A 629 49.98 -17.13 -32.91
C ASP A 629 49.77 -15.62 -33.15
N ALA A 630 50.28 -15.07 -34.26
CA ALA A 630 50.06 -13.68 -34.65
C ALA A 630 48.59 -13.37 -34.97
N ALA A 631 47.91 -14.24 -35.72
CA ALA A 631 46.48 -14.10 -36.03
C ALA A 631 45.60 -14.14 -34.77
N VAL A 632 45.95 -14.98 -33.78
CA VAL A 632 45.30 -15.00 -32.46
C VAL A 632 45.53 -13.67 -31.75
N GLN A 633 46.78 -13.21 -31.61
CA GLN A 633 47.09 -11.97 -30.90
C GLN A 633 46.42 -10.74 -31.55
N GLU A 634 46.24 -10.71 -32.87
CA GLU A 634 45.54 -9.61 -33.54
C GLU A 634 44.07 -9.48 -33.09
N LYS A 635 43.38 -10.58 -32.74
CA LYS A 635 42.00 -10.53 -32.20
C LYS A 635 41.92 -9.99 -30.77
N PHE A 636 43.05 -9.94 -30.03
CA PHE A 636 43.12 -9.50 -28.63
C PHE A 636 43.94 -8.21 -28.41
N THR A 637 44.62 -7.69 -29.44
CA THR A 637 45.46 -6.49 -29.32
C THR A 637 44.61 -5.21 -29.31
N PRO A 638 44.60 -4.40 -28.23
CA PRO A 638 43.90 -3.12 -28.24
C PRO A 638 44.67 -2.11 -29.10
N GLY A 639 44.10 -1.67 -30.23
CA GLY A 639 44.62 -0.48 -30.94
C GLY A 639 44.48 -0.43 -32.46
N LYS A 640 44.35 -1.56 -33.17
CA LYS A 640 44.06 -1.52 -34.62
C LYS A 640 42.56 -1.30 -34.83
N LYS A 641 42.19 -0.08 -35.23
CA LYS A 641 40.86 0.20 -35.78
C LYS A 641 40.62 -0.67 -37.02
N SER A 642 39.78 -1.70 -36.91
CA SER A 642 39.04 -2.17 -38.07
C SER A 642 38.26 -0.97 -38.63
N LYS A 643 38.31 -0.77 -39.95
CA LYS A 643 37.56 0.33 -40.60
C LYS A 643 36.06 0.03 -40.49
N GLY A 644 35.43 0.51 -39.42
CA GLY A 644 34.06 0.10 -39.08
C GLY A 644 33.41 0.78 -37.88
N ALA A 645 33.86 1.97 -37.45
CA ALA A 645 33.06 2.91 -36.63
C ALA A 645 33.78 4.26 -36.45
N PRO A 646 33.14 5.40 -36.78
CA PRO A 646 33.39 6.68 -36.13
C PRO A 646 32.45 6.87 -34.93
N ALA A 647 32.94 7.44 -33.84
CA ALA A 647 32.08 7.99 -32.80
C ALA A 647 31.32 9.23 -33.33
N PRO A 648 30.10 9.52 -32.85
CA PRO A 648 29.31 10.63 -33.38
C PRO A 648 29.78 11.99 -32.84
N THR A 649 30.16 12.89 -33.75
CA THR A 649 30.30 14.34 -33.51
C THR A 649 29.46 15.12 -34.52
N HIS A 650 28.66 16.06 -34.01
CA HIS A 650 27.81 17.07 -34.66
C HIS A 650 27.72 17.17 -36.21
N ALA A 651 26.48 16.98 -36.71
CA ALA A 651 25.78 17.77 -37.76
C ALA A 651 26.30 17.77 -39.24
N PRO A 652 25.49 18.19 -40.25
CA PRO A 652 24.05 17.92 -40.46
C PRO A 652 23.65 17.47 -41.90
N ALA A 653 22.46 16.86 -42.01
CA ALA A 653 21.52 16.83 -43.16
C ALA A 653 21.89 16.22 -44.54
N LYS A 654 21.07 15.25 -45.00
CA LYS A 654 20.26 15.32 -46.25
C LYS A 654 19.25 14.17 -46.42
N LYS A 655 18.12 14.45 -47.10
CA LYS A 655 17.02 13.52 -47.43
C LYS A 655 17.35 12.61 -48.63
N PRO A 656 16.74 11.41 -48.73
CA PRO A 656 16.43 10.74 -50.00
C PRO A 656 14.91 10.76 -50.32
N ALA A 657 14.57 10.54 -51.60
CA ALA A 657 13.20 10.50 -52.15
C ALA A 657 12.82 9.07 -52.62
N PRO A 658 11.52 8.74 -52.82
CA PRO A 658 11.04 7.37 -52.98
C PRO A 658 10.67 6.96 -54.42
N THR A 659 10.59 5.63 -54.70
CA THR A 659 9.72 4.89 -55.67
C THR A 659 10.35 3.53 -56.05
N PRO A 660 9.66 2.57 -56.72
CA PRO A 660 8.22 2.21 -56.72
C PRO A 660 7.96 0.68 -56.51
N PRO A 661 6.70 0.20 -56.40
CA PRO A 661 6.37 -1.23 -56.21
C PRO A 661 6.08 -1.99 -57.53
N ALA A 662 6.15 -3.33 -57.50
CA ALA A 662 5.75 -4.23 -58.60
C ALA A 662 4.60 -5.18 -58.19
N LYS A 663 3.77 -5.59 -59.17
CA LYS A 663 2.53 -6.41 -59.03
C LYS A 663 2.47 -7.53 -60.11
N PRO A 664 1.47 -8.45 -60.13
CA PRO A 664 1.66 -9.88 -60.45
C PRO A 664 1.01 -10.38 -61.77
N THR A 665 1.16 -11.67 -62.13
CA THR A 665 0.16 -12.47 -62.91
C THR A 665 0.40 -14.02 -62.93
N PRO A 666 -0.61 -14.89 -63.21
CA PRO A 666 -0.59 -16.39 -63.17
C PRO A 666 -0.75 -17.04 -64.60
N PRO A 667 -1.35 -18.24 -64.92
CA PRO A 667 -1.80 -19.46 -64.17
C PRO A 667 -1.50 -20.89 -64.83
N GLN A 668 -1.95 -21.98 -64.15
CA GLN A 668 -2.36 -23.41 -64.49
C GLN A 668 -2.30 -24.02 -65.94
N PRO A 669 -2.35 -25.39 -66.21
CA PRO A 669 -3.26 -26.42 -65.60
C PRO A 669 -2.94 -27.99 -65.56
N ALA A 670 -3.69 -28.69 -64.67
CA ALA A 670 -4.40 -30.02 -64.74
C ALA A 670 -3.82 -31.43 -65.15
N LYS A 671 -3.84 -32.37 -64.16
CA LYS A 671 -4.49 -33.73 -64.02
C LYS A 671 -4.47 -34.81 -65.15
N PRO A 672 -4.36 -36.13 -64.81
CA PRO A 672 -5.52 -36.98 -64.40
C PRO A 672 -5.27 -37.99 -63.24
N ALA A 673 -6.33 -38.72 -62.83
CA ALA A 673 -6.37 -39.70 -61.70
C ALA A 673 -6.68 -41.14 -62.23
N ALA A 674 -6.87 -42.23 -61.47
CA ALA A 674 -7.13 -42.52 -60.03
C ALA A 674 -6.61 -43.97 -59.72
N PRO A 675 -6.89 -44.68 -58.58
CA PRO A 675 -7.72 -44.46 -57.37
C PRO A 675 -6.85 -44.40 -56.08
N THR A 676 -7.22 -44.67 -54.80
CA THR A 676 -8.41 -45.30 -54.13
C THR A 676 -8.58 -44.75 -52.69
N ASN A 677 -9.50 -45.31 -51.88
CA ASN A 677 -9.88 -44.84 -50.52
C ASN A 677 -8.93 -45.28 -49.38
N GLN A 678 -8.74 -44.39 -48.38
CA GLN A 678 -9.04 -44.65 -46.94
C GLN A 678 -9.00 -43.36 -46.09
N ASN A 679 -9.57 -43.42 -44.87
CA ASN A 679 -10.07 -42.26 -44.08
C ASN A 679 -9.01 -41.24 -43.59
N GLN A 680 -9.45 -39.98 -43.41
CA GLN A 680 -8.73 -38.97 -42.63
C GLN A 680 -8.87 -39.24 -41.12
N ASP A 681 -7.75 -39.50 -40.44
CA ASP A 681 -7.67 -39.45 -38.98
C ASP A 681 -7.29 -38.04 -38.54
N ASN A 682 -8.27 -37.22 -38.17
CA ASN A 682 -8.00 -35.86 -37.69
C ASN A 682 -7.33 -35.85 -36.31
N PHE A 683 -7.39 -36.93 -35.53
CA PHE A 683 -6.72 -36.98 -34.22
C PHE A 683 -5.20 -36.92 -34.35
N SER A 684 -4.59 -37.74 -35.22
CA SER A 684 -3.14 -37.75 -35.43
C SER A 684 -2.55 -36.39 -35.87
N LYS A 685 -3.37 -35.54 -36.51
CA LYS A 685 -2.99 -34.16 -36.85
C LYS A 685 -2.95 -33.25 -35.62
N ILE A 686 -3.91 -33.40 -34.70
CA ILE A 686 -4.10 -32.47 -33.59
C ILE A 686 -3.44 -32.91 -32.28
N SER A 687 -3.24 -34.21 -32.06
CA SER A 687 -2.68 -34.72 -30.79
C SER A 687 -1.31 -34.13 -30.44
N PRO A 688 -0.35 -33.93 -31.38
CA PRO A 688 0.95 -33.36 -31.03
C PRO A 688 0.86 -31.90 -30.57
N ILE A 689 -0.21 -31.18 -30.93
CA ILE A 689 -0.47 -29.80 -30.52
C ILE A 689 -1.09 -29.78 -29.12
N ILE A 690 -1.97 -30.73 -28.81
CA ILE A 690 -2.58 -30.88 -27.49
C ILE A 690 -1.52 -31.27 -26.46
N PHE A 691 -0.68 -32.27 -26.74
CA PHE A 691 0.37 -32.68 -25.81
C PHE A 691 1.53 -31.68 -25.68
N LYS A 692 1.65 -30.69 -26.57
CA LYS A 692 2.48 -29.49 -26.34
C LYS A 692 1.85 -28.48 -25.36
N ASN A 693 0.55 -28.58 -25.10
CA ASN A 693 -0.16 -27.77 -24.11
C ASN A 693 -0.38 -28.48 -22.76
N GLU A 694 -0.13 -29.79 -22.68
CA GLU A 694 -0.24 -30.57 -21.45
C GLU A 694 1.08 -30.58 -20.67
N GLY A 695 0.98 -30.38 -19.35
CA GLY A 695 2.14 -30.37 -18.45
C GLY A 695 2.66 -31.77 -18.11
N GLY A 696 3.84 -31.80 -17.46
CA GLY A 696 4.36 -33.00 -16.81
C GLY A 696 3.60 -33.39 -15.54
N TYR A 697 4.17 -34.30 -14.74
CA TYR A 697 3.55 -34.78 -13.52
C TYR A 697 3.40 -33.66 -12.47
N VAL A 698 2.16 -33.45 -12.00
CA VAL A 698 1.81 -32.55 -10.90
C VAL A 698 0.98 -33.34 -9.89
N ASN A 699 1.25 -33.17 -8.60
CA ASN A 699 0.48 -33.76 -7.51
C ASN A 699 0.38 -32.73 -6.38
N ASP A 700 -0.52 -31.76 -6.58
CA ASP A 700 -0.77 -30.66 -5.65
C ASP A 700 -1.74 -31.14 -4.55
N PRO A 701 -1.40 -31.02 -3.25
CA PRO A 701 -2.31 -31.39 -2.15
C PRO A 701 -3.64 -30.62 -2.13
N ASP A 702 -3.69 -29.43 -2.74
CA ASP A 702 -4.89 -28.59 -2.79
C ASP A 702 -5.77 -28.87 -4.03
N ASP A 703 -5.37 -29.77 -4.94
CA ASP A 703 -6.15 -30.15 -6.12
C ASP A 703 -7.02 -31.39 -5.87
N SER A 704 -8.34 -31.20 -5.95
CA SER A 704 -9.34 -32.28 -5.86
C SER A 704 -9.27 -33.34 -6.98
N GLY A 705 -8.55 -33.07 -8.08
CA GLY A 705 -8.26 -34.05 -9.13
C GLY A 705 -7.14 -35.05 -8.78
N GLY A 706 -6.29 -34.71 -7.80
CA GLY A 706 -5.11 -35.50 -7.42
C GLY A 706 -4.01 -35.55 -8.48
N ALA A 707 -3.08 -36.49 -8.33
CA ALA A 707 -1.94 -36.69 -9.22
C ALA A 707 -2.35 -36.72 -10.71
N THR A 708 -1.74 -35.86 -11.52
CA THR A 708 -2.07 -35.67 -12.94
C THR A 708 -0.79 -35.62 -13.76
N ASN A 709 -0.76 -36.27 -14.93
CA ASN A 709 0.37 -36.22 -15.85
C ASN A 709 -0.11 -36.26 -17.30
N LYS A 710 0.46 -35.42 -18.18
CA LYS A 710 0.02 -35.27 -19.58
C LYS A 710 -1.51 -35.06 -19.71
N GLY A 711 -2.10 -34.34 -18.75
CA GLY A 711 -3.53 -34.07 -18.65
C GLY A 711 -4.42 -35.25 -18.19
N ILE A 712 -3.85 -36.45 -17.97
CA ILE A 712 -4.56 -37.59 -17.38
C ILE A 712 -4.52 -37.49 -15.85
N ALA A 713 -5.67 -37.20 -15.24
CA ALA A 713 -5.85 -37.17 -13.79
C ALA A 713 -5.97 -38.57 -13.18
N TRP A 714 -5.62 -38.72 -11.89
CA TRP A 714 -5.60 -39.98 -11.16
C TRP A 714 -6.90 -40.78 -11.28
N ASN A 715 -8.06 -40.11 -11.16
CA ASN A 715 -9.37 -40.74 -11.29
C ASN A 715 -9.67 -41.31 -12.69
N THR A 716 -9.06 -40.75 -13.74
CA THR A 716 -9.14 -41.26 -15.12
C THR A 716 -8.16 -42.41 -15.31
N TRP A 717 -6.94 -42.29 -14.77
CA TRP A 717 -5.92 -43.34 -14.78
C TRP A 717 -6.41 -44.62 -14.09
N GLN A 718 -6.99 -44.51 -12.89
CA GLN A 718 -7.53 -45.64 -12.13
C GLN A 718 -8.62 -46.41 -12.88
N LYS A 719 -9.42 -45.73 -13.71
CA LYS A 719 -10.51 -46.35 -14.48
C LYS A 719 -10.00 -47.03 -15.75
N TYR A 720 -9.08 -46.39 -16.47
CA TYR A 720 -8.81 -46.76 -17.86
C TYR A 720 -7.39 -47.28 -18.13
N ALA A 721 -6.40 -47.12 -17.24
CA ALA A 721 -5.05 -47.64 -17.49
C ALA A 721 -5.02 -49.16 -17.74
N LYS A 722 -5.81 -49.91 -16.96
CA LYS A 722 -5.88 -51.37 -17.07
C LYS A 722 -6.72 -51.83 -18.27
N GLU A 723 -7.79 -51.11 -18.60
CA GLU A 723 -8.71 -51.43 -19.71
C GLU A 723 -8.13 -51.01 -21.07
N ASP A 724 -7.57 -49.81 -21.18
CA ASP A 724 -7.13 -49.24 -22.45
C ASP A 724 -5.67 -49.52 -22.81
N LEU A 725 -4.81 -49.70 -21.80
CA LEU A 725 -3.35 -49.84 -21.95
C LEU A 725 -2.80 -51.16 -21.40
N GLY A 726 -3.57 -51.93 -20.64
CA GLY A 726 -3.10 -53.13 -19.95
C GLY A 726 -2.12 -52.85 -18.79
N VAL A 727 -2.04 -51.60 -18.31
CA VAL A 727 -1.10 -51.17 -17.26
C VAL A 727 -1.81 -51.11 -15.91
N GLU A 728 -1.20 -51.65 -14.85
CA GLU A 728 -1.76 -51.54 -13.50
C GLU A 728 -1.80 -50.07 -13.04
N PRO A 729 -2.92 -49.57 -12.49
CA PRO A 729 -3.12 -48.17 -12.18
C PRO A 729 -2.41 -47.74 -10.88
N THR A 730 -1.08 -47.72 -10.90
CA THR A 730 -0.23 -47.22 -9.81
C THR A 730 0.20 -45.77 -10.05
N LEU A 731 0.55 -45.05 -8.97
CA LEU A 731 1.06 -43.68 -9.06
C LEU A 731 2.38 -43.60 -9.85
N ASP A 732 3.25 -44.60 -9.71
CA ASP A 732 4.53 -44.62 -10.42
C ASP A 732 4.36 -44.94 -11.91
N ASN A 733 3.34 -45.72 -12.29
CA ASN A 733 2.99 -45.90 -13.69
C ASN A 733 2.36 -44.61 -14.28
N LEU A 734 1.61 -43.82 -13.49
CA LEU A 734 1.12 -42.50 -13.95
C LEU A 734 2.26 -41.49 -14.09
N LYS A 735 3.26 -41.48 -13.19
CA LYS A 735 4.47 -40.64 -13.34
C LYS A 735 5.23 -40.95 -14.64
N ASN A 736 5.25 -42.22 -15.04
CA ASN A 736 5.98 -42.70 -16.21
C ASN A 736 5.11 -42.90 -17.48
N ILE A 737 3.89 -42.35 -17.51
CA ILE A 737 2.98 -42.48 -18.66
C ILE A 737 3.61 -41.89 -19.94
N THR A 738 3.66 -42.68 -21.01
CA THR A 738 4.17 -42.22 -22.31
C THR A 738 3.15 -41.34 -23.03
N THR A 739 3.61 -40.52 -24.00
CA THR A 739 2.68 -39.72 -24.82
C THR A 739 1.72 -40.61 -25.60
N GLU A 740 2.18 -41.75 -26.12
CA GLU A 740 1.38 -42.74 -26.87
C GLU A 740 0.28 -43.38 -25.98
N GLN A 741 0.60 -43.64 -24.71
CA GLN A 741 -0.36 -44.14 -23.72
C GLN A 741 -1.43 -43.08 -23.38
N ALA A 742 -1.02 -41.82 -23.21
CA ALA A 742 -1.95 -40.71 -23.02
C ALA A 742 -2.84 -40.52 -24.27
N GLU A 743 -2.25 -40.48 -25.47
CA GLU A 743 -2.96 -40.41 -26.75
C GLU A 743 -4.02 -41.50 -26.91
N THR A 744 -3.71 -42.73 -26.50
CA THR A 744 -4.66 -43.85 -26.53
C THR A 744 -5.89 -43.60 -25.65
N ILE A 745 -5.70 -43.07 -24.44
CA ILE A 745 -6.82 -42.71 -23.55
C ILE A 745 -7.61 -41.51 -24.09
N TYR A 746 -6.92 -40.45 -24.54
CA TYR A 746 -7.57 -39.27 -25.13
C TYR A 746 -8.40 -39.63 -26.37
N ARG A 747 -7.86 -40.50 -27.24
CA ARG A 747 -8.56 -41.02 -28.43
C ARG A 747 -9.81 -41.80 -28.04
N LYS A 748 -9.66 -42.88 -27.27
CA LYS A 748 -10.74 -43.81 -26.93
C LYS A 748 -11.84 -43.23 -26.03
N ARG A 749 -11.49 -42.32 -25.10
CA ARG A 749 -12.43 -41.84 -24.07
C ARG A 749 -13.01 -40.44 -24.32
N TYR A 750 -12.33 -39.61 -25.11
CA TYR A 750 -12.74 -38.20 -25.30
C TYR A 750 -12.92 -37.81 -26.76
N TRP A 751 -12.12 -38.34 -27.70
CA TRP A 751 -12.22 -37.98 -29.13
C TRP A 751 -13.29 -38.78 -29.87
N GLU A 752 -13.15 -40.11 -29.86
CA GLU A 752 -14.02 -41.02 -30.63
C GLU A 752 -15.46 -41.07 -30.12
N PRO A 753 -15.75 -41.15 -28.80
CA PRO A 753 -17.13 -41.21 -28.30
C PRO A 753 -17.95 -39.94 -28.55
N SER A 754 -17.28 -38.78 -28.61
CA SER A 754 -17.89 -37.50 -28.97
C SER A 754 -17.93 -37.25 -30.48
N GLY A 755 -17.30 -38.11 -31.28
CA GLY A 755 -17.37 -38.07 -32.74
C GLY A 755 -16.56 -36.94 -33.40
N PHE A 756 -15.61 -36.31 -32.71
CA PHE A 756 -14.83 -35.17 -33.21
C PHE A 756 -14.09 -35.46 -34.53
N ASN A 757 -13.76 -36.73 -34.82
CA ASN A 757 -13.18 -37.14 -36.10
C ASN A 757 -14.05 -36.81 -37.32
N ASN A 758 -15.36 -36.57 -37.12
CA ASN A 758 -16.30 -36.24 -38.18
C ASN A 758 -16.39 -34.74 -38.48
N ILE A 759 -15.66 -33.88 -37.76
CA ILE A 759 -15.53 -32.46 -38.11
C ILE A 759 -14.58 -32.33 -39.30
N LYS A 760 -15.03 -31.70 -40.39
CA LYS A 760 -14.31 -31.63 -41.68
C LYS A 760 -13.06 -30.76 -41.63
N ASP A 761 -13.10 -29.66 -40.88
CA ASP A 761 -11.97 -28.74 -40.70
C ASP A 761 -11.13 -29.17 -39.47
N PRO A 762 -9.85 -29.57 -39.65
CA PRO A 762 -8.98 -29.98 -38.54
C PRO A 762 -8.74 -28.89 -37.50
N LYS A 763 -8.80 -27.61 -37.88
CA LYS A 763 -8.59 -26.45 -37.00
C LYS A 763 -9.82 -26.17 -36.17
N LEU A 764 -11.00 -26.28 -36.76
CA LEU A 764 -12.28 -26.28 -36.04
C LEU A 764 -12.36 -27.45 -35.05
N ALA A 765 -11.88 -28.63 -35.46
CA ALA A 765 -11.82 -29.83 -34.63
C ALA A 765 -10.88 -29.64 -33.43
N LEU A 766 -9.65 -29.16 -33.66
CA LEU A 766 -8.69 -28.80 -32.59
C LEU A 766 -9.30 -27.81 -31.60
N MET A 767 -9.81 -26.67 -32.07
CA MET A 767 -10.29 -25.59 -31.21
C MET A 767 -11.47 -26.03 -30.34
N SER A 768 -12.38 -26.83 -30.92
CA SER A 768 -13.57 -27.32 -30.23
C SER A 768 -13.22 -28.42 -29.22
N TYR A 769 -12.39 -29.38 -29.62
CA TYR A 769 -11.98 -30.49 -28.75
C TYR A 769 -11.15 -29.99 -27.57
N ASP A 770 -10.09 -29.21 -27.82
CA ASP A 770 -9.20 -28.66 -26.79
C ASP A 770 -9.96 -27.85 -25.73
N TRP A 771 -11.02 -27.12 -26.12
CA TRP A 771 -11.86 -26.41 -25.16
C TRP A 771 -12.76 -27.35 -24.36
N THR A 772 -13.38 -28.35 -25.00
CA THR A 772 -14.28 -29.29 -24.30
C THR A 772 -13.59 -30.18 -23.27
N ILE A 773 -12.33 -30.58 -23.50
CA ILE A 773 -11.54 -31.36 -22.53
C ILE A 773 -10.99 -30.49 -21.38
N THR A 774 -10.80 -29.18 -21.60
CA THR A 774 -10.26 -28.25 -20.58
C THR A 774 -11.33 -27.46 -19.83
N SER A 775 -12.60 -27.47 -20.24
CA SER A 775 -13.65 -26.65 -19.63
C SER A 775 -15.06 -27.21 -19.83
N GLY A 776 -15.71 -27.64 -18.74
CA GLY A 776 -17.04 -28.27 -18.76
C GLY A 776 -18.20 -27.39 -19.26
N GLY A 777 -17.97 -26.08 -19.51
CA GLY A 777 -18.95 -25.18 -20.13
C GLY A 777 -18.89 -25.10 -21.66
N ALA A 778 -17.81 -25.56 -22.30
CA ALA A 778 -17.49 -25.27 -23.69
C ALA A 778 -18.60 -25.67 -24.68
N GLY A 779 -19.14 -26.89 -24.57
CA GLY A 779 -20.16 -27.38 -25.50
C GLY A 779 -21.43 -26.54 -25.52
N LYS A 780 -21.84 -25.96 -24.38
CA LYS A 780 -23.01 -25.07 -24.30
C LYS A 780 -22.76 -23.74 -25.01
N GLN A 781 -21.53 -23.21 -24.93
CA GLN A 781 -21.18 -21.96 -25.60
C GLN A 781 -21.06 -22.15 -27.12
N ILE A 782 -20.47 -23.26 -27.58
CA ILE A 782 -20.42 -23.61 -29.01
C ILE A 782 -21.84 -23.80 -29.58
N GLN A 783 -22.72 -24.52 -28.88
CA GLN A 783 -24.13 -24.67 -29.31
C GLN A 783 -24.89 -23.34 -29.34
N LYS A 784 -24.67 -22.44 -28.37
CA LYS A 784 -25.23 -21.08 -28.39
C LYS A 784 -24.73 -20.24 -29.55
N LEU A 785 -23.42 -20.26 -29.83
CA LEU A 785 -22.81 -19.56 -30.96
C LEU A 785 -23.43 -20.00 -32.29
N LEU A 786 -23.54 -21.31 -32.49
CA LEU A 786 -24.14 -21.89 -33.70
C LEU A 786 -25.59 -21.46 -33.89
N ASN A 787 -26.39 -21.41 -32.82
CA ASN A 787 -27.77 -20.94 -32.89
C ASN A 787 -27.86 -19.42 -33.14
N ASN A 788 -27.09 -18.62 -32.40
CA ASN A 788 -27.23 -17.16 -32.37
C ASN A 788 -26.58 -16.47 -33.58
N GLU A 789 -25.43 -16.95 -34.05
CA GLU A 789 -24.63 -16.28 -35.11
C GLU A 789 -24.61 -17.05 -36.44
N PHE A 790 -24.93 -18.34 -36.42
CA PHE A 790 -24.89 -19.22 -37.61
C PHE A 790 -26.26 -19.89 -37.92
N GLY A 791 -27.34 -19.41 -37.30
CA GLY A 791 -28.73 -19.75 -37.66
C GLY A 791 -29.14 -21.20 -37.41
N GLN A 792 -28.40 -21.95 -36.61
CA GLN A 792 -28.69 -23.35 -36.31
C GLN A 792 -29.84 -23.50 -35.28
N GLN A 793 -30.43 -24.69 -35.18
CA GLN A 793 -31.51 -24.99 -34.22
C GLN A 793 -31.15 -26.20 -33.35
N LEU A 794 -30.09 -26.04 -32.54
CA LEU A 794 -29.59 -27.06 -31.63
C LEU A 794 -30.17 -26.91 -30.22
N ALA A 795 -30.42 -28.03 -29.55
CA ALA A 795 -30.65 -28.04 -28.11
C ALA A 795 -29.32 -27.73 -27.37
N THR A 796 -29.36 -26.83 -26.38
CA THR A 796 -28.16 -26.42 -25.62
C THR A 796 -27.89 -27.35 -24.43
N ASP A 797 -27.66 -28.64 -24.71
CA ASP A 797 -27.41 -29.67 -23.68
C ASP A 797 -25.95 -29.70 -23.18
N GLY A 798 -25.02 -29.10 -23.92
CA GLY A 798 -23.59 -29.06 -23.64
C GLY A 798 -22.79 -30.24 -24.17
N LYS A 799 -23.42 -31.19 -24.87
CA LYS A 799 -22.76 -32.37 -25.43
C LYS A 799 -22.43 -32.11 -26.90
N ILE A 800 -21.14 -32.03 -27.24
CA ILE A 800 -20.72 -32.12 -28.64
C ILE A 800 -20.94 -33.57 -29.10
N GLY A 801 -21.92 -33.74 -29.99
CA GLY A 801 -22.28 -35.01 -30.59
C GLY A 801 -22.77 -34.81 -32.04
N PRO A 802 -23.31 -35.86 -32.69
CA PRO A 802 -23.53 -35.87 -34.14
C PRO A 802 -24.29 -34.66 -34.70
N LYS A 803 -25.38 -34.23 -34.04
CA LYS A 803 -26.17 -33.05 -34.47
C LYS A 803 -25.39 -31.74 -34.39
N THR A 804 -24.57 -31.56 -33.35
CA THR A 804 -23.73 -30.35 -33.22
C THR A 804 -22.59 -30.38 -34.24
N ILE A 805 -22.01 -31.54 -34.52
CA ILE A 805 -20.96 -31.70 -35.54
C ILE A 805 -21.53 -31.47 -36.95
N GLU A 806 -22.72 -31.96 -37.25
CA GLU A 806 -23.43 -31.69 -38.51
C GLU A 806 -23.68 -30.19 -38.70
N ALA A 807 -24.15 -29.50 -37.66
CA ALA A 807 -24.35 -28.06 -37.64
C ALA A 807 -23.04 -27.25 -37.74
N MET A 808 -21.93 -27.74 -37.19
CA MET A 808 -20.60 -27.14 -37.37
C MET A 808 -20.10 -27.32 -38.81
N ASN A 809 -20.33 -28.50 -39.40
CA ASN A 809 -19.95 -28.85 -40.77
C ASN A 809 -20.85 -28.23 -41.87
N SER A 810 -22.00 -27.65 -41.50
CA SER A 810 -22.93 -26.99 -42.42
C SER A 810 -22.64 -25.48 -42.57
N VAL A 811 -21.84 -24.90 -41.66
CA VAL A 811 -21.40 -23.50 -41.77
C VAL A 811 -20.46 -23.35 -42.97
N SER A 812 -20.83 -22.45 -43.88
CA SER A 812 -20.11 -22.18 -45.13
C SER A 812 -18.73 -21.53 -44.93
N ASP A 813 -18.52 -20.80 -43.83
CA ASP A 813 -17.26 -20.17 -43.46
C ASP A 813 -16.73 -20.76 -42.14
N SER A 814 -16.03 -21.89 -42.27
CA SER A 814 -15.43 -22.61 -41.13
C SER A 814 -14.32 -21.81 -40.44
N ALA A 815 -13.62 -20.94 -41.19
CA ALA A 815 -12.60 -20.05 -40.63
C ALA A 815 -13.23 -19.00 -39.71
N LYS A 816 -14.34 -18.37 -40.12
CA LYS A 816 -15.11 -17.45 -39.26
C LYS A 816 -15.69 -18.15 -38.03
N LEU A 817 -16.24 -19.36 -38.17
CA LEU A 817 -16.71 -20.15 -37.03
C LEU A 817 -15.56 -20.43 -36.04
N THR A 818 -14.41 -20.87 -36.53
CA THR A 818 -13.22 -21.14 -35.71
C THR A 818 -12.73 -19.89 -34.97
N SER A 819 -12.68 -18.74 -35.65
CA SER A 819 -12.31 -17.46 -35.04
C SER A 819 -13.30 -17.02 -33.96
N ARG A 820 -14.61 -17.12 -34.21
CA ARG A 820 -15.63 -16.79 -33.19
C ARG A 820 -15.58 -17.73 -32.00
N ILE A 821 -15.31 -19.03 -32.19
CA ILE A 821 -15.09 -19.98 -31.08
C ILE A 821 -13.87 -19.56 -30.24
N ALA A 822 -12.78 -19.10 -30.86
CA ALA A 822 -11.62 -18.60 -30.14
C ALA A 822 -11.94 -17.33 -29.32
N GLU A 823 -12.70 -16.40 -29.88
CA GLU A 823 -13.12 -15.17 -29.20
C GLU A 823 -14.02 -15.44 -27.98
N ILE A 824 -15.11 -16.20 -28.14
CA ILE A 824 -16.00 -16.55 -27.00
C ILE A 824 -15.29 -17.42 -25.95
N ARG A 825 -14.22 -18.14 -26.33
CA ARG A 825 -13.39 -18.89 -25.40
C ARG A 825 -12.50 -17.98 -24.55
N LYS A 826 -11.96 -16.89 -25.11
CA LYS A 826 -11.24 -15.86 -24.34
C LYS A 826 -12.20 -15.14 -23.38
N GLU A 827 -13.34 -14.69 -23.88
CA GLU A 827 -14.40 -14.07 -23.07
C GLU A 827 -14.84 -15.00 -21.91
N TYR A 828 -14.96 -16.31 -22.15
CA TYR A 828 -15.29 -17.29 -21.13
C TYR A 828 -14.22 -17.37 -20.02
N TYR A 829 -12.93 -17.36 -20.37
CA TYR A 829 -11.84 -17.37 -19.38
C TYR A 829 -11.75 -16.07 -18.60
N GLU A 830 -11.96 -14.91 -19.23
CA GLU A 830 -12.03 -13.61 -18.55
C GLU A 830 -13.20 -13.57 -17.56
N ASN A 831 -14.38 -14.04 -17.98
CA ASN A 831 -15.55 -14.16 -17.10
C ASN A 831 -15.32 -15.14 -15.92
N LEU A 832 -14.53 -16.21 -16.08
CA LEU A 832 -14.16 -17.09 -14.97
C LEU A 832 -13.24 -16.42 -13.92
N VAL A 833 -12.51 -15.37 -14.31
CA VAL A 833 -11.68 -14.56 -13.40
C VAL A 833 -12.50 -13.46 -12.74
N ILE A 834 -13.42 -12.81 -13.49
CA ILE A 834 -14.37 -11.84 -12.93
C ILE A 834 -15.22 -12.50 -11.83
N ASN A 835 -15.74 -13.71 -12.09
CA ASN A 835 -16.56 -14.44 -11.11
C ASN A 835 -15.76 -15.09 -9.97
N ASN A 836 -14.46 -15.34 -10.15
CA ASN A 836 -13.58 -15.84 -9.10
C ASN A 836 -12.13 -15.34 -9.30
N PRO A 837 -11.75 -14.23 -8.65
CA PRO A 837 -10.43 -13.62 -8.82
C PRO A 837 -9.23 -14.53 -8.52
N LYS A 838 -9.41 -15.62 -7.75
CA LYS A 838 -8.36 -16.62 -7.50
C LYS A 838 -7.88 -17.32 -8.78
N ASN A 839 -8.71 -17.33 -9.83
CA ASN A 839 -8.37 -17.87 -11.14
C ASN A 839 -7.42 -16.96 -11.95
N GLY A 840 -7.22 -15.70 -11.55
CA GLY A 840 -6.40 -14.73 -12.30
C GLY A 840 -4.97 -15.20 -12.57
N LYS A 841 -4.39 -16.01 -11.68
CA LYS A 841 -3.05 -16.62 -11.87
C LYS A 841 -2.95 -17.58 -13.06
N PHE A 842 -4.08 -18.08 -13.57
CA PHE A 842 -4.14 -19.00 -14.70
C PHE A 842 -4.55 -18.32 -16.02
N LEU A 843 -5.10 -17.10 -15.98
CA LEU A 843 -5.71 -16.42 -17.14
C LEU A 843 -4.75 -16.32 -18.33
N THR A 844 -3.53 -15.82 -18.10
CA THR A 844 -2.50 -15.70 -19.15
C THR A 844 -2.17 -17.06 -19.78
N GLY A 845 -2.14 -18.13 -18.99
CA GLY A 845 -1.92 -19.50 -19.49
C GLY A 845 -3.08 -19.98 -20.37
N TRP A 846 -4.32 -19.70 -19.97
CA TRP A 846 -5.52 -20.04 -20.74
C TRP A 846 -5.61 -19.26 -22.05
N LEU A 847 -5.44 -17.93 -22.03
CA LEU A 847 -5.45 -17.09 -23.23
C LEU A 847 -4.35 -17.51 -24.22
N ASN A 848 -3.12 -17.74 -23.74
CA ASN A 848 -2.03 -18.23 -24.58
C ASN A 848 -2.31 -19.62 -25.17
N ARG A 849 -3.08 -20.50 -24.50
CA ARG A 849 -3.51 -21.80 -25.07
C ARG A 849 -4.52 -21.60 -26.21
N VAL A 850 -5.44 -20.63 -26.10
CA VAL A 850 -6.35 -20.27 -27.20
C VAL A 850 -5.57 -19.75 -28.41
N ASP A 851 -4.59 -18.86 -28.19
CA ASP A 851 -3.81 -18.30 -29.29
C ASP A 851 -2.89 -19.32 -29.98
N ARG A 852 -2.28 -20.24 -29.23
CA ARG A 852 -1.55 -21.36 -29.84
C ARG A 852 -2.46 -22.24 -30.71
N CYS A 853 -3.69 -22.54 -30.25
CA CYS A 853 -4.66 -23.32 -31.04
C CYS A 853 -5.21 -22.54 -32.25
N SER A 854 -5.35 -21.21 -32.18
CA SER A 854 -5.87 -20.38 -33.28
C SER A 854 -4.82 -20.09 -34.37
N GLN A 855 -3.52 -20.16 -34.03
CA GLN A 855 -2.42 -19.90 -34.97
C GLN A 855 -1.92 -21.14 -35.73
N VAL A 856 -2.42 -22.35 -35.42
CA VAL A 856 -2.03 -23.57 -36.15
C VAL A 856 -2.49 -23.49 -37.61
N ASN A 857 -1.59 -23.82 -38.53
CA ASN A 857 -1.92 -24.11 -39.92
C ASN A 857 -1.73 -25.61 -40.18
N PHE A 858 -2.78 -26.25 -40.69
CA PHE A 858 -2.75 -27.64 -41.15
C PHE A 858 -2.66 -27.61 -42.68
N GLU A 859 -1.45 -27.73 -43.22
CA GLU A 859 -1.21 -28.01 -44.65
C GLU A 859 -1.40 -29.51 -44.96
#